data_AF-A0A517NSK0-F1
#
_entry.id   AF-A0A517NSK0-F1
#
_cell.length_a   1.000
_cell.length_b   1.000
_cell.length_c   1.000
_cell.angle_alpha   90.00
_cell.angle_beta   90.00
_cell.angle_gamma   90.00
#
_symmetry.space_group_name_H-M   'P 1'
#
loop_
_entity.id
_entity.type
_entity.pdbx_description
1 polymer ?
#
loop_
_entity_poly.entity_id
_entity_poly.type
_entity_poly.pdbx_seq_one_letter_code
_entity_poly.pdbx_strand_id
1 'polypeptide(L)'
;MSSQTSPQNFLITGASGFLGSEIVRQCQQQGLAFRCTGRRSELSGVESECDYRQIDFGKDEIPASLFDNIDTVIHVAGLAHQFGKQGDDHDAFQRVNADAVAKIASAASKQRVSHFVLISSSGVYGAAREHCNEGDECAPVGSYAESKYAGEKAATDAIENTAMHLTILRMTTLYGPGDRGNVDRLMKAIDSGKFVNIGDGSNEKNLLHVSDAARATLLAANRSSTPPNAIYNVAIEPTKMSSVIRELQSHLGKKVLVTVPSGLALFGAKALSVLCLGRGPIARIHSTIEKWTRSDTFDGTKFRQVFRFTPQLSITDGIASQVKHYRTKHSNTRRPSMAKTVFDYSLGLFLLMVFAIPMTIIAVLVKVTSKGPIIYWSRRAGRAGSTFPMAKFRTMRTDTPEVATHLLNDSKSYITPLGAILRKTSLDELPQLINILGGHMSFVGPRPSLPSQDEVNQLRDVFGVSQLKPGITGWAAINGRDELHCAEKVAFDSQYLQRQSFWFDMQIIFRTAFAVFKSDGIKQADDEGGEPYIVLTEGSERTLICTTDAVAAGCFATDDRKWSDSRFVSLRPSGQIASSDIASATGNTPQIIFVSRKDSESEALMVFDMIGKELSSGQTLQHIQLPSLNSDDSVKHELLQNAEQILSNDQSGKGS
;
A
#
# COMPACT_ATOMS: atom_id res chain seq x y z
N MET A 1 23.42 11.28 38.07
CA MET A 1 23.84 9.88 37.89
C MET A 1 22.99 9.27 36.80
N SER A 2 23.52 9.21 35.56
CA SER A 2 22.84 8.58 34.43
C SER A 2 22.87 7.07 34.64
N SER A 3 21.71 6.45 34.90
CA SER A 3 21.58 5.00 34.81
C SER A 3 21.75 4.62 33.33
N GLN A 4 22.95 4.17 32.96
CA GLN A 4 23.17 3.47 31.70
C GLN A 4 22.37 2.16 31.76
N THR A 5 21.12 2.21 31.31
CA THR A 5 20.37 1.01 30.95
C THR A 5 21.10 0.36 29.77
N SER A 6 21.44 -0.92 29.90
CA SER A 6 21.95 -1.72 28.78
C SER A 6 21.07 -1.53 27.54
N PRO A 7 21.65 -1.43 26.33
CA PRO A 7 20.88 -1.20 25.11
C PRO A 7 19.86 -2.32 24.94
N GLN A 8 18.58 -1.95 24.86
CA GLN A 8 17.45 -2.87 24.73
C GLN A 8 17.18 -3.14 23.25
N ASN A 9 17.18 -4.40 22.86
CA ASN A 9 16.95 -4.80 21.48
C ASN A 9 15.48 -5.18 21.24
N PHE A 10 14.86 -4.52 20.26
CA PHE A 10 13.45 -4.71 19.94
C PHE A 10 13.23 -5.63 18.74
N LEU A 11 12.23 -6.51 18.80
CA LEU A 11 11.65 -7.14 17.61
C LEU A 11 10.30 -6.47 17.29
N ILE A 12 10.22 -5.78 16.16
CA ILE A 12 8.99 -5.12 15.70
C ILE A 12 8.32 -6.00 14.64
N THR A 13 7.16 -6.57 14.97
CA THR A 13 6.35 -7.30 13.99
C THR A 13 5.38 -6.38 13.28
N GLY A 14 5.07 -6.65 12.01
CA GLY A 14 4.16 -5.80 11.23
C GLY A 14 4.78 -4.45 10.89
N ALA A 15 6.10 -4.39 10.73
CA ALA A 15 6.90 -3.18 10.54
C ALA A 15 6.47 -2.35 9.33
N SER A 16 5.91 -2.97 8.28
CA SER A 16 5.41 -2.25 7.09
C SER A 16 3.96 -1.74 7.24
N GLY A 17 3.34 -1.94 8.41
CA GLY A 17 1.97 -1.52 8.72
C GLY A 17 1.90 -0.06 9.14
N PHE A 18 0.67 0.47 9.27
CA PHE A 18 0.44 1.90 9.58
C PHE A 18 1.12 2.36 10.88
N LEU A 19 0.93 1.63 11.98
CA LEU A 19 1.61 1.91 13.25
C LEU A 19 3.05 1.40 13.24
N GLY A 20 3.29 0.23 12.65
CA GLY A 20 4.62 -0.41 12.62
C GLY A 20 5.68 0.47 11.95
N SER A 21 5.38 1.09 10.81
CA SER A 21 6.35 1.92 10.08
C SER A 21 6.72 3.17 10.87
N GLU A 22 5.79 3.71 11.64
CA GLU A 22 6.04 4.87 12.50
C GLU A 22 6.88 4.50 13.74
N ILE A 23 6.68 3.31 14.30
CA ILE A 23 7.56 2.78 15.37
C ILE A 23 8.98 2.61 14.84
N VAL A 24 9.15 1.98 13.67
CA VAL A 24 10.47 1.81 13.04
C VAL A 24 11.15 3.16 12.83
N ARG A 25 10.44 4.12 12.25
CA ARG A 25 10.95 5.49 12.03
C ARG A 25 11.43 6.14 13.33
N GLN A 26 10.67 5.99 14.42
CA GLN A 26 11.05 6.56 15.71
C GLN A 26 12.23 5.82 16.36
N CYS A 27 12.33 4.50 16.19
CA CYS A 27 13.52 3.74 16.62
C CYS A 27 14.79 4.22 15.92
N GLN A 28 14.74 4.42 14.60
CA GLN A 28 15.87 4.95 13.82
C GLN A 28 16.28 6.34 14.30
N GLN A 29 15.32 7.24 14.48
CA GLN A 29 15.58 8.60 14.95
C GLN A 29 16.18 8.65 16.36
N GLN A 30 15.88 7.66 17.20
CA GLN A 30 16.39 7.55 18.55
C GLN A 30 17.67 6.69 18.64
N GLY A 31 18.14 6.12 17.52
CA GLY A 31 19.29 5.21 17.50
C GLY A 31 19.06 3.93 18.31
N LEU A 32 17.83 3.47 18.43
CA LEU A 32 17.49 2.23 19.13
C LEU A 32 17.86 1.03 18.26
N ALA A 33 18.31 -0.06 18.89
CA ALA A 33 18.59 -1.31 18.20
C ALA A 33 17.30 -2.11 18.00
N PHE A 34 17.00 -2.51 16.76
CA PHE A 34 15.79 -3.27 16.46
C PHE A 34 15.94 -4.18 15.24
N ARG A 35 15.16 -5.27 15.26
CA ARG A 35 14.89 -6.18 14.15
C ARG A 35 13.43 -6.00 13.72
N CYS A 36 13.17 -6.13 12.43
CA CYS A 36 11.83 -5.96 11.86
C CYS A 36 11.33 -7.23 11.17
N THR A 37 10.00 -7.42 11.18
CA THR A 37 9.34 -8.42 10.33
C THR A 37 8.09 -7.88 9.66
N GLY A 38 7.76 -8.45 8.51
CA GLY A 38 6.50 -8.20 7.82
C GLY A 38 6.29 -9.15 6.66
N ARG A 39 5.17 -9.00 5.95
CA ARG A 39 4.83 -9.88 4.81
C ARG A 39 5.46 -9.46 3.49
N ARG A 40 6.00 -8.24 3.42
CA ARG A 40 6.63 -7.70 2.22
C ARG A 40 8.05 -8.25 2.11
N SER A 41 8.61 -8.24 0.91
CA SER A 41 10.01 -8.58 0.69
C SER A 41 10.93 -7.51 1.31
N GLU A 42 10.49 -6.25 1.34
CA GLU A 42 11.27 -5.12 1.83
C GLU A 42 10.41 -4.08 2.56
N LEU A 43 11.08 -3.30 3.41
CA LEU A 43 10.53 -2.13 4.10
C LEU A 43 10.81 -0.85 3.29
N SER A 44 9.76 -0.20 2.79
CA SER A 44 9.88 1.09 2.12
C SER A 44 10.17 2.21 3.12
N GLY A 45 11.21 3.01 2.87
CA GLY A 45 11.51 4.22 3.66
C GLY A 45 12.26 3.96 4.97
N VAL A 46 12.96 2.83 5.07
CA VAL A 46 13.85 2.47 6.17
C VAL A 46 15.26 2.39 5.58
N GLU A 47 16.26 2.95 6.28
CA GLU A 47 17.68 2.81 5.92
C GLU A 47 18.07 1.33 5.75
N SER A 48 19.01 1.07 4.83
CA SER A 48 19.44 -0.26 4.40
C SER A 48 20.05 -1.16 5.49
N GLU A 49 20.26 -0.65 6.70
CA GLU A 49 20.88 -1.37 7.83
C GLU A 49 19.89 -2.07 8.78
N CYS A 50 18.57 -2.01 8.51
CA CYS A 50 17.60 -2.71 9.36
C CYS A 50 17.59 -4.23 9.06
N ASP A 51 17.83 -5.08 10.07
CA ASP A 51 17.60 -6.54 10.01
C ASP A 51 16.10 -6.81 9.81
N TYR A 52 15.69 -6.87 8.54
CA TYR A 52 14.32 -7.14 8.11
C TYR A 52 14.16 -8.58 7.67
N ARG A 53 13.17 -9.29 8.22
CA ARG A 53 12.83 -10.66 7.82
C ARG A 53 11.41 -10.76 7.32
N GLN A 54 11.25 -11.25 6.09
CA GLN A 54 9.94 -11.52 5.51
C GLN A 54 9.33 -12.76 6.18
N ILE A 55 8.23 -12.58 6.92
CA ILE A 55 7.50 -13.65 7.62
C ILE A 55 6.00 -13.34 7.58
N ASP A 56 5.19 -14.29 7.11
CA ASP A 56 3.74 -14.33 7.30
C ASP A 56 3.40 -15.23 8.49
N PHE A 57 3.27 -14.64 9.67
CA PHE A 57 2.96 -15.36 10.92
C PHE A 57 1.64 -16.16 10.90
N GLY A 58 0.75 -15.92 9.92
CA GLY A 58 -0.45 -16.72 9.74
C GLY A 58 -0.22 -18.06 9.04
N LYS A 59 0.96 -18.26 8.43
CA LYS A 59 1.27 -19.41 7.57
C LYS A 59 2.63 -20.03 7.87
N ASP A 60 3.64 -19.20 8.07
CA ASP A 60 5.03 -19.61 8.14
C ASP A 60 5.38 -20.12 9.54
N GLU A 61 6.39 -20.99 9.60
CA GLU A 61 7.04 -21.33 10.87
C GLU A 61 7.90 -20.17 11.36
N ILE A 62 8.01 -20.02 12.68
CA ILE A 62 8.75 -18.93 13.30
C ILE A 62 10.16 -19.44 13.64
N PRO A 63 11.21 -18.99 12.92
CA PRO A 63 12.56 -19.47 13.19
C PRO A 63 13.04 -18.98 14.55
N ALA A 64 13.67 -19.85 15.34
CA ALA A 64 14.22 -19.49 16.65
C ALA A 64 15.17 -18.29 16.56
N SER A 65 15.96 -18.21 15.49
CA SER A 65 16.91 -17.12 15.22
C SER A 65 16.26 -15.73 15.12
N LEU A 66 14.93 -15.67 14.97
CA LEU A 66 14.21 -14.41 14.97
C LEU A 66 14.34 -13.66 16.29
N PHE A 67 14.50 -14.41 17.39
CA PHE A 67 14.59 -13.87 18.75
C PHE A 67 16.02 -13.75 19.27
N ASP A 68 17.03 -14.09 18.45
CA ASP A 68 18.43 -13.96 18.84
C ASP A 68 18.75 -12.52 19.21
N ASN A 69 19.28 -12.32 20.42
CA ASN A 69 19.60 -11.01 20.99
C ASN A 69 18.40 -10.05 21.07
N ILE A 70 17.17 -10.55 21.26
CA ILE A 70 15.97 -9.71 21.43
C ILE A 70 15.52 -9.70 22.89
N ASP A 71 15.41 -8.51 23.47
CA ASP A 71 14.92 -8.33 24.84
C ASP A 71 13.40 -8.17 24.91
N THR A 72 12.85 -7.49 23.90
CA THR A 72 11.43 -7.12 23.86
C THR A 72 10.82 -7.33 22.48
N VAL A 73 9.67 -7.98 22.44
CA VAL A 73 8.86 -8.11 21.23
C VAL A 73 7.76 -7.05 21.25
N ILE A 74 7.69 -6.21 20.22
CA ILE A 74 6.60 -5.27 19.96
C ILE A 74 5.73 -5.88 18.86
N HIS A 75 4.60 -6.46 19.27
CA HIS A 75 3.69 -7.16 18.40
C HIS A 75 2.62 -6.23 17.79
N VAL A 76 2.90 -5.70 16.60
CA VAL A 76 1.99 -4.83 15.82
C VAL A 76 1.35 -5.56 14.64
N ALA A 77 1.89 -6.72 14.24
CA ALA A 77 1.32 -7.52 13.17
C ALA A 77 -0.13 -7.90 13.51
N GLY A 78 -1.04 -7.67 12.57
CA GLY A 78 -2.45 -7.98 12.77
C GLY A 78 -3.29 -7.54 11.59
N LEU A 79 -4.42 -8.23 11.40
CA LEU A 79 -5.46 -7.77 10.49
C LEU A 79 -6.33 -6.73 11.20
N ALA A 80 -6.37 -5.53 10.64
CA ALA A 80 -7.27 -4.46 11.07
C ALA A 80 -8.55 -4.46 10.22
N HIS A 81 -9.69 -4.12 10.84
CA HIS A 81 -10.93 -3.93 10.11
C HIS A 81 -10.83 -2.77 9.11
N GLN A 82 -10.91 -3.07 7.81
CA GLN A 82 -10.96 -2.08 6.73
C GLN A 82 -12.37 -2.04 6.12
N PHE A 83 -13.06 -0.90 6.27
CA PHE A 83 -14.42 -0.73 5.77
C PHE A 83 -14.53 -0.94 4.24
N GLY A 84 -15.37 -1.88 3.85
CA GLY A 84 -15.69 -2.18 2.45
C GLY A 84 -14.71 -3.12 1.75
N LYS A 85 -13.77 -3.76 2.46
CA LYS A 85 -13.25 -5.06 2.01
C LYS A 85 -14.33 -6.12 2.23
N GLN A 86 -14.60 -6.93 1.22
CA GLN A 86 -15.55 -8.04 1.33
C GLN A 86 -14.93 -9.14 2.22
N GLY A 87 -15.75 -9.76 3.06
CA GLY A 87 -15.37 -10.86 3.96
C GLY A 87 -15.12 -10.41 5.41
N ASP A 88 -16.13 -10.59 6.27
CA ASP A 88 -15.89 -10.99 7.67
C ASP A 88 -15.29 -12.41 7.60
N ASP A 89 -14.05 -12.54 7.12
CA ASP A 89 -13.30 -13.78 7.16
C ASP A 89 -12.85 -13.96 8.61
N HIS A 90 -13.81 -14.42 9.43
CA HIS A 90 -13.63 -14.66 10.85
C HIS A 90 -12.41 -15.56 11.07
N ASP A 91 -12.23 -16.56 10.23
CA ASP A 91 -11.11 -17.50 10.29
C ASP A 91 -9.78 -16.81 10.01
N ALA A 92 -9.71 -15.90 9.02
CA ALA A 92 -8.50 -15.11 8.80
C ALA A 92 -8.18 -14.18 9.97
N PHE A 93 -9.20 -13.53 10.54
CA PHE A 93 -9.01 -12.69 11.72
C PHE A 93 -8.52 -13.50 12.91
N GLN A 94 -9.14 -14.64 13.20
CA GLN A 94 -8.75 -15.55 14.28
C GLN A 94 -7.33 -16.06 14.10
N ARG A 95 -7.01 -16.58 12.90
CA ARG A 95 -5.68 -17.10 12.57
C ARG A 95 -4.57 -16.07 12.77
N VAL A 96 -4.78 -14.82 12.36
CA VAL A 96 -3.75 -13.78 12.40
C VAL A 96 -3.70 -13.03 13.74
N ASN A 97 -4.84 -12.70 14.33
CA ASN A 97 -4.88 -11.87 15.53
C ASN A 97 -4.90 -12.68 16.84
N ALA A 98 -5.12 -14.00 16.80
CA ALA A 98 -5.11 -14.86 17.98
C ALA A 98 -4.11 -16.02 17.85
N ASP A 99 -4.27 -16.89 16.85
CA ASP A 99 -3.43 -18.10 16.77
C ASP A 99 -1.96 -17.76 16.53
N ALA A 100 -1.68 -16.80 15.63
CA ALA A 100 -0.33 -16.30 15.41
C ALA A 100 0.24 -15.60 16.66
N VAL A 101 -0.59 -14.90 17.43
CA VAL A 101 -0.16 -14.25 18.68
C VAL A 101 0.30 -15.29 19.70
N ALA A 102 -0.47 -16.35 19.92
CA ALA A 102 -0.07 -17.47 20.79
C ALA A 102 1.27 -18.07 20.33
N LYS A 103 1.41 -18.37 19.03
CA LYS A 103 2.64 -18.94 18.47
C LYS A 103 3.86 -18.06 18.71
N ILE A 104 3.76 -16.75 18.44
CA ILE A 104 4.87 -15.80 18.61
C ILE A 104 5.20 -15.64 20.09
N ALA A 105 4.20 -15.47 20.96
CA ALA A 105 4.41 -15.31 22.40
C ALA A 105 5.08 -16.55 23.01
N SER A 106 4.62 -17.76 22.65
CA SER A 106 5.26 -19.00 23.10
C SER A 106 6.69 -19.15 22.55
N ALA A 107 6.95 -18.80 21.30
CA ALA A 107 8.30 -18.86 20.71
C ALA A 107 9.25 -17.85 21.37
N ALA A 108 8.80 -16.62 21.58
CA ALA A 108 9.54 -15.57 22.29
C ALA A 108 9.91 -16.00 23.71
N SER A 109 8.94 -16.56 24.44
CA SER A 109 9.15 -17.05 25.81
C SER A 109 10.20 -18.17 25.87
N LYS A 110 10.16 -19.13 24.93
CA LYS A 110 11.16 -20.20 24.83
C LYS A 110 12.58 -19.68 24.59
N GLN A 111 12.71 -18.54 23.90
CA GLN A 111 13.98 -17.87 23.63
C GLN A 111 14.36 -16.83 24.70
N ARG A 112 13.69 -16.86 25.87
CA ARG A 112 13.96 -15.99 27.03
C ARG A 112 13.82 -14.50 26.73
N VAL A 113 12.96 -14.13 25.77
CA VAL A 113 12.52 -12.74 25.62
C VAL A 113 11.91 -12.30 26.95
N SER A 114 12.27 -11.10 27.40
CA SER A 114 11.92 -10.62 28.74
C SER A 114 10.58 -9.89 28.80
N HIS A 115 10.13 -9.33 27.67
CA HIS A 115 8.94 -8.51 27.60
C HIS A 115 8.24 -8.66 26.23
N PHE A 116 6.92 -8.81 26.26
CA PHE A 116 6.06 -8.88 25.09
C PHE A 116 5.02 -7.76 25.16
N VAL A 117 5.05 -6.83 24.20
CA VAL A 117 4.06 -5.76 24.05
C VAL A 117 3.08 -6.15 22.95
N LEU A 118 1.82 -6.35 23.29
CA LEU A 118 0.74 -6.68 22.36
C LEU A 118 -0.08 -5.43 22.03
N ILE A 119 -0.16 -5.08 20.74
CA ILE A 119 -1.08 -4.03 20.28
C ILE A 119 -2.49 -4.63 20.12
N SER A 120 -3.39 -4.25 21.01
CA SER A 120 -4.82 -4.55 20.97
C SER A 120 -5.62 -3.33 20.48
N SER A 121 -6.93 -3.31 20.72
CA SER A 121 -7.83 -2.25 20.27
C SER A 121 -8.88 -1.96 21.32
N SER A 122 -9.29 -0.70 21.46
CA SER A 122 -10.44 -0.33 22.29
C SER A 122 -11.77 -0.94 21.79
N GLY A 123 -11.81 -1.52 20.59
CA GLY A 123 -12.98 -2.27 20.10
C GLY A 123 -13.32 -3.51 20.92
N VAL A 124 -12.40 -4.01 21.77
CA VAL A 124 -12.65 -5.19 22.63
C VAL A 124 -13.76 -4.95 23.66
N TYR A 125 -14.04 -3.71 24.02
CA TYR A 125 -15.12 -3.36 24.94
C TYR A 125 -16.52 -3.50 24.32
N GLY A 126 -16.62 -3.57 22.99
CA GLY A 126 -17.90 -3.74 22.29
C GLY A 126 -18.62 -2.44 21.94
N ALA A 127 -19.93 -2.55 21.72
CA ALA A 127 -20.75 -1.44 21.28
C ALA A 127 -20.97 -0.40 22.41
N ALA A 128 -20.33 0.77 22.24
CA ALA A 128 -20.69 2.07 22.82
C ALA A 128 -20.91 2.09 24.34
N ARG A 129 -19.80 2.11 25.07
CA ARG A 129 -19.73 2.54 26.47
C ARG A 129 -18.84 3.78 26.52
N GLU A 130 -19.31 4.83 27.19
CA GLU A 130 -18.53 6.06 27.38
C GLU A 130 -17.60 5.88 28.57
N HIS A 131 -16.37 6.40 28.47
CA HIS A 131 -15.36 6.40 29.53
C HIS A 131 -14.96 5.00 30.02
N CYS A 132 -14.82 4.02 29.12
CA CYS A 132 -14.36 2.69 29.52
C CYS A 132 -12.91 2.73 30.06
N ASN A 133 -12.66 2.05 31.16
CA ASN A 133 -11.33 1.80 31.73
C ASN A 133 -10.92 0.33 31.56
N GLU A 134 -9.69 -0.02 31.91
CA GLU A 134 -9.13 -1.35 31.67
C GLU A 134 -9.75 -2.47 32.51
N GLY A 135 -10.46 -2.12 33.59
CA GLY A 135 -11.19 -3.05 34.44
C GLY A 135 -12.59 -3.38 33.96
N ASP A 136 -13.11 -2.66 32.96
CA ASP A 136 -14.46 -2.92 32.44
C ASP A 136 -14.53 -4.21 31.62
N GLU A 137 -15.68 -4.88 31.68
CA GLU A 137 -15.93 -6.13 30.96
C GLU A 137 -15.81 -5.95 29.44
N CYS A 138 -15.05 -6.83 28.79
CA CYS A 138 -14.90 -6.86 27.34
C CYS A 138 -16.04 -7.63 26.68
N ALA A 139 -16.81 -6.96 25.83
CA ALA A 139 -17.92 -7.54 25.07
C ALA A 139 -17.75 -7.27 23.56
N PRO A 140 -16.67 -7.78 22.92
CA PRO A 140 -16.34 -7.43 21.54
C PRO A 140 -17.47 -7.81 20.57
N VAL A 141 -17.69 -6.97 19.57
CA VAL A 141 -18.70 -7.21 18.52
C VAL A 141 -18.04 -7.19 17.14
N GLY A 142 -18.15 -8.30 16.43
CA GLY A 142 -17.65 -8.47 15.07
C GLY A 142 -16.24 -9.06 15.03
N SER A 143 -15.93 -9.73 13.92
CA SER A 143 -14.75 -10.60 13.76
C SER A 143 -13.42 -9.95 14.15
N TYR A 144 -13.25 -8.66 13.85
CA TYR A 144 -12.03 -7.93 14.22
C TYR A 144 -11.89 -7.73 15.74
N ALA A 145 -12.93 -7.25 16.41
CA ALA A 145 -12.89 -7.00 17.85
C ALA A 145 -12.79 -8.31 18.63
N GLU A 146 -13.53 -9.33 18.18
CA GLU A 146 -13.52 -10.67 18.76
C GLU A 146 -12.13 -11.29 18.66
N SER A 147 -11.50 -11.25 17.47
CA SER A 147 -10.15 -11.78 17.28
C SER A 147 -9.07 -11.02 18.04
N LYS A 148 -9.21 -9.69 18.21
CA LYS A 148 -8.29 -8.89 19.06
C LYS A 148 -8.38 -9.31 20.52
N TYR A 149 -9.59 -9.51 21.03
CA TYR A 149 -9.79 -9.97 22.41
C TYR A 149 -9.33 -11.42 22.59
N ALA A 150 -9.57 -12.30 21.62
CA ALA A 150 -9.02 -13.65 21.59
C ALA A 150 -7.48 -13.63 21.61
N GLY A 151 -6.85 -12.69 20.90
CA GLY A 151 -5.40 -12.46 20.94
C GLY A 151 -4.87 -12.04 22.32
N GLU A 152 -5.61 -11.22 23.06
CA GLU A 152 -5.25 -10.87 24.45
C GLU A 152 -5.21 -12.11 25.34
N LYS A 153 -6.23 -12.97 25.24
CA LYS A 153 -6.30 -14.24 25.98
C LYS A 153 -5.17 -15.18 25.56
N ALA A 154 -5.00 -15.38 24.26
CA ALA A 154 -3.98 -16.23 23.67
C ALA A 154 -2.55 -15.83 24.10
N ALA A 155 -2.24 -14.53 24.15
CA ALA A 155 -0.96 -14.05 24.66
C ALA A 155 -0.80 -14.30 26.15
N THR A 156 -1.86 -14.08 26.94
CA THR A 156 -1.86 -14.30 28.39
C THR A 156 -1.61 -15.77 28.72
N ASP A 157 -2.36 -16.67 28.09
CA ASP A 157 -2.24 -18.12 28.26
C ASP A 157 -0.84 -18.61 27.83
N ALA A 158 -0.29 -18.06 26.74
CA ALA A 158 1.02 -18.44 26.23
C ALA A 158 2.19 -18.10 27.17
N ILE A 159 1.99 -17.19 28.13
CA ILE A 159 3.05 -16.68 29.01
C ILE A 159 2.82 -16.92 30.50
N GLU A 160 1.66 -17.48 30.88
CA GLU A 160 1.19 -17.63 32.28
C GLU A 160 2.24 -18.27 33.21
N ASN A 161 2.99 -19.27 32.72
CA ASN A 161 3.99 -20.01 33.49
C ASN A 161 5.42 -19.64 33.11
N THR A 162 5.66 -18.38 32.74
CA THR A 162 6.94 -17.91 32.20
C THR A 162 7.39 -16.62 32.88
N ALA A 163 8.69 -16.30 32.82
CA ALA A 163 9.22 -15.06 33.39
C ALA A 163 9.04 -13.83 32.47
N MET A 164 8.44 -14.01 31.28
CA MET A 164 8.23 -12.95 30.31
C MET A 164 7.08 -12.04 30.76
N HIS A 165 7.29 -10.73 30.76
CA HIS A 165 6.21 -9.77 31.05
C HIS A 165 5.32 -9.59 29.82
N LEU A 166 4.02 -9.41 30.00
CA LEU A 166 3.08 -9.04 28.95
C LEU A 166 2.50 -7.64 29.20
N THR A 167 2.59 -6.77 28.20
CA THR A 167 1.90 -5.47 28.22
C THR A 167 0.91 -5.40 27.06
N ILE A 168 -0.37 -5.23 27.36
CA ILE A 168 -1.42 -5.12 26.35
C ILE A 168 -1.83 -3.66 26.20
N LEU A 169 -1.69 -3.11 25.00
CA LEU A 169 -2.06 -1.74 24.68
C LEU A 169 -3.35 -1.71 23.86
N ARG A 170 -4.46 -1.35 24.50
CA ARG A 170 -5.76 -1.13 23.84
C ARG A 170 -5.78 0.28 23.24
N MET A 171 -5.34 0.38 21.99
CA MET A 171 -5.27 1.65 21.26
C MET A 171 -6.68 2.13 20.86
N THR A 172 -6.94 3.43 21.00
CA THR A 172 -8.14 4.06 20.42
C THR A 172 -7.99 4.27 18.91
N THR A 173 -8.95 4.95 18.27
CA THR A 173 -8.92 5.15 16.81
C THR A 173 -7.67 5.94 16.41
N LEU A 174 -6.80 5.29 15.62
CA LEU A 174 -5.60 5.92 15.10
C LEU A 174 -5.89 6.78 13.86
N TYR A 175 -5.19 7.90 13.71
CA TYR A 175 -5.20 8.74 12.50
C TYR A 175 -3.81 9.34 12.21
N GLY A 176 -3.63 9.94 11.03
CA GLY A 176 -2.36 10.56 10.62
C GLY A 176 -1.93 10.18 9.20
N PRO A 177 -0.74 10.63 8.75
CA PRO A 177 -0.17 10.29 7.45
C PRO A 177 -0.08 8.77 7.21
N GLY A 178 -0.66 8.28 6.11
CA GLY A 178 -0.72 6.84 5.82
C GLY A 178 -1.95 6.11 6.38
N ASP A 179 -2.86 6.82 7.07
CA ASP A 179 -4.14 6.30 7.54
C ASP A 179 -4.94 5.69 6.37
N ARG A 180 -5.49 4.49 6.59
CA ARG A 180 -6.38 3.78 5.66
C ARG A 180 -7.80 3.60 6.23
N GLY A 181 -8.06 4.25 7.37
CA GLY A 181 -9.20 4.09 8.24
C GLY A 181 -10.28 5.15 8.01
N ASN A 182 -10.80 5.71 9.11
CA ASN A 182 -11.99 6.54 9.08
C ASN A 182 -11.69 7.99 8.71
N VAL A 183 -10.60 8.55 9.22
CA VAL A 183 -10.27 9.97 9.02
C VAL A 183 -9.83 10.21 7.57
N ASP A 184 -9.03 9.32 6.99
CA ASP A 184 -8.65 9.40 5.57
C ASP A 184 -9.88 9.35 4.63
N ARG A 185 -10.86 8.48 4.92
CA ARG A 185 -12.11 8.41 4.13
C ARG A 185 -12.96 9.66 4.27
N LEU A 186 -13.08 10.19 5.49
CA LEU A 186 -13.78 11.44 5.76
C LEU A 186 -13.14 12.59 4.98
N MET A 187 -11.81 12.72 5.06
CA MET A 187 -11.03 13.70 4.32
C MET A 187 -11.27 13.60 2.80
N LYS A 188 -11.19 12.40 2.22
CA LYS A 188 -11.46 12.17 0.78
C LYS A 188 -12.91 12.51 0.39
N ALA A 189 -13.88 12.20 1.24
CA ALA A 189 -15.28 12.54 0.99
C ALA A 189 -15.51 14.05 1.01
N ILE A 190 -14.87 14.78 1.94
CA ILE A 190 -14.91 16.24 2.02
C ILE A 190 -14.23 16.86 0.80
N ASP A 191 -13.03 16.40 0.44
CA ASP A 191 -12.26 16.92 -0.68
C ASP A 191 -13.00 16.76 -2.03
N SER A 192 -13.64 15.60 -2.22
CA SER A 192 -14.45 15.31 -3.40
C SER A 192 -15.83 15.98 -3.42
N GLY A 193 -16.22 16.70 -2.35
CA GLY A 193 -17.53 17.35 -2.23
C GLY A 193 -18.71 16.38 -2.08
N LYS A 194 -18.46 15.10 -1.81
CA LYS A 194 -19.48 14.04 -1.67
C LYS A 194 -19.90 13.81 -0.21
N PHE A 195 -19.23 14.46 0.74
CA PHE A 195 -19.55 14.30 2.16
C PHE A 195 -20.86 15.01 2.53
N VAL A 196 -21.76 14.26 3.14
CA VAL A 196 -22.98 14.76 3.79
C VAL A 196 -22.79 14.58 5.29
N ASN A 197 -22.82 15.68 6.04
CA ASN A 197 -22.72 15.61 7.49
C ASN A 197 -24.03 15.09 8.08
N ILE A 198 -23.95 14.21 9.07
CA ILE A 198 -25.12 13.66 9.76
C ILE A 198 -24.99 14.00 11.25
N GLY A 199 -26.02 14.66 11.80
CA GLY A 199 -26.01 15.21 13.13
C GLY A 199 -25.26 16.55 13.24
N ASP A 200 -25.19 17.07 14.45
CA ASP A 200 -24.48 18.32 14.79
C ASP A 200 -22.99 18.11 15.08
N GLY A 201 -22.52 16.85 15.12
CA GLY A 201 -21.14 16.50 15.45
C GLY A 201 -20.79 16.78 16.92
N SER A 202 -21.77 16.77 17.82
CA SER A 202 -21.58 16.88 19.27
C SER A 202 -20.92 15.64 19.88
N ASN A 203 -20.99 14.50 19.18
CA ASN A 203 -20.40 13.26 19.64
C ASN A 203 -18.87 13.31 19.70
N GLU A 204 -18.33 12.60 20.68
CA GLU A 204 -16.90 12.64 21.03
C GLU A 204 -16.19 11.34 20.70
N LYS A 205 -14.93 11.46 20.27
CA LYS A 205 -14.06 10.34 19.88
C LYS A 205 -12.65 10.57 20.42
N ASN A 206 -12.00 9.53 20.95
CA ASN A 206 -10.54 9.59 21.16
C ASN A 206 -9.81 9.27 19.84
N LEU A 207 -9.33 10.30 19.17
CA LEU A 207 -8.50 10.17 17.97
C LEU A 207 -7.03 10.29 18.36
N LEU A 208 -6.29 9.18 18.33
CA LEU A 208 -4.88 9.15 18.70
C LEU A 208 -4.02 9.27 17.44
N HIS A 209 -3.14 10.26 17.37
CA HIS A 209 -2.24 10.41 16.23
C HIS A 209 -1.23 9.25 16.19
N VAL A 210 -0.93 8.73 15.01
CA VAL A 210 -0.05 7.55 14.83
C VAL A 210 1.33 7.74 15.45
N SER A 211 1.89 8.95 15.38
CA SER A 211 3.17 9.28 16.02
C SER A 211 3.13 9.20 17.54
N ASP A 212 2.02 9.63 18.15
CA ASP A 212 1.81 9.52 19.59
C ASP A 212 1.55 8.07 20.01
N ALA A 213 0.85 7.29 19.18
CA ALA A 213 0.66 5.85 19.40
C ALA A 213 1.99 5.07 19.34
N ALA A 214 2.87 5.40 18.40
CA ALA A 214 4.19 4.80 18.29
C ALA A 214 5.05 5.14 19.52
N ARG A 215 5.05 6.40 19.96
CA ARG A 215 5.77 6.83 21.17
C ARG A 215 5.22 6.15 22.42
N ALA A 216 3.90 6.04 22.57
CA ALA A 216 3.26 5.28 23.64
C ALA A 216 3.73 3.81 23.63
N THR A 217 3.81 3.20 22.45
CA THR A 217 4.29 1.82 22.28
C THR A 217 5.74 1.67 22.74
N LEU A 218 6.63 2.60 22.36
CA LEU A 218 8.04 2.56 22.77
C LEU A 218 8.23 2.78 24.27
N LEU A 219 7.45 3.68 24.88
CA LEU A 219 7.46 3.88 26.34
C LEU A 219 7.02 2.60 27.08
N ALA A 220 5.99 1.93 26.58
CA ALA A 220 5.52 0.67 27.11
C ALA A 220 6.45 -0.51 26.83
N ALA A 221 7.28 -0.44 25.78
CA ALA A 221 8.27 -1.47 25.47
C ALA A 221 9.48 -1.41 26.42
N ASN A 222 9.79 -0.23 26.96
CA ASN A 222 10.86 -0.07 27.93
C ASN A 222 10.52 -0.77 29.25
N ARG A 223 11.19 -1.90 29.50
CA ARG A 223 10.89 -2.78 30.63
C ARG A 223 11.14 -2.10 31.98
N SER A 224 12.17 -1.27 32.08
CA SER A 224 12.57 -0.61 33.33
C SER A 224 11.47 0.30 33.89
N SER A 225 10.57 0.79 33.04
CA SER A 225 9.46 1.67 33.40
C SER A 225 8.09 0.99 33.41
N THR A 226 8.02 -0.32 33.08
CA THR A 226 6.75 -1.00 32.84
C THR A 226 6.44 -2.02 33.94
N PRO A 227 5.30 -1.86 34.65
CA PRO A 227 4.82 -2.89 35.58
C PRO A 227 4.62 -4.24 34.87
N PRO A 228 4.93 -5.38 35.52
CA PRO A 228 4.70 -6.69 34.93
C PRO A 228 3.20 -6.93 34.69
N ASN A 229 2.86 -7.53 33.56
CA ASN A 229 1.54 -8.08 33.25
C ASN A 229 0.40 -7.05 33.41
N ALA A 230 0.38 -6.05 32.51
CA ALA A 230 -0.55 -4.94 32.60
C ALA A 230 -1.28 -4.66 31.28
N ILE A 231 -2.54 -4.27 31.42
CA ILE A 231 -3.40 -3.78 30.33
C ILE A 231 -3.54 -2.27 30.48
N TYR A 232 -3.42 -1.56 29.36
CA TYR A 232 -3.56 -0.11 29.29
C TYR A 232 -4.42 0.32 28.11
N ASN A 233 -5.36 1.22 28.37
CA ASN A 233 -6.01 2.02 27.35
C ASN A 233 -5.06 3.13 26.94
N VAL A 234 -4.73 3.19 25.65
CA VAL A 234 -3.93 4.28 25.10
C VAL A 234 -4.89 5.24 24.41
N ALA A 235 -5.37 6.22 25.18
CA ALA A 235 -6.33 7.23 24.77
C ALA A 235 -5.83 8.63 25.11
N ILE A 236 -6.23 9.60 24.28
CA ILE A 236 -6.03 11.04 24.54
C ILE A 236 -7.37 11.69 24.93
N GLU A 237 -7.38 12.98 25.24
CA GLU A 237 -8.64 13.69 25.53
C GLU A 237 -9.67 13.55 24.38
N PRO A 238 -10.95 13.29 24.68
CA PRO A 238 -11.99 13.18 23.67
C PRO A 238 -12.09 14.44 22.81
N THR A 239 -12.28 14.26 21.51
CA THR A 239 -12.48 15.36 20.56
C THR A 239 -13.85 15.25 19.89
N LYS A 240 -14.55 16.38 19.80
CA LYS A 240 -15.83 16.47 19.09
C LYS A 240 -15.65 16.26 17.59
N MET A 241 -16.52 15.47 16.99
CA MET A 241 -16.50 15.25 15.54
C MET A 241 -16.70 16.54 14.74
N SER A 242 -17.48 17.49 15.25
CA SER A 242 -17.64 18.83 14.67
C SER A 242 -16.31 19.59 14.57
N SER A 243 -15.42 19.47 15.54
CA SER A 243 -14.08 20.06 15.50
C SER A 243 -13.21 19.38 14.44
N VAL A 244 -13.23 18.05 14.38
CA VAL A 244 -12.48 17.26 13.37
C VAL A 244 -12.89 17.65 11.94
N ILE A 245 -14.21 17.74 11.69
CA ILE A 245 -14.74 18.14 10.39
C ILE A 245 -14.33 19.57 10.04
N ARG A 246 -14.39 20.49 11.02
CA ARG A 246 -13.99 21.90 10.83
C ARG A 246 -12.52 22.03 10.46
N GLU A 247 -11.63 21.32 11.15
CA GLU A 247 -10.20 21.33 10.85
C GLU A 247 -9.91 20.75 9.45
N LEU A 248 -10.56 19.64 9.10
CA LEU A 248 -10.46 19.07 7.75
C LEU A 248 -10.95 20.06 6.68
N GLN A 249 -12.09 20.72 6.89
CA GLN A 249 -12.60 21.75 5.98
C GLN A 249 -11.62 22.91 5.80
N SER A 250 -11.08 23.42 6.91
CA SER A 250 -10.11 24.51 6.95
C SER A 250 -8.85 24.15 6.15
N HIS A 251 -8.22 23.03 6.48
CA HIS A 251 -6.98 22.60 5.84
C HIS A 251 -7.18 22.16 4.39
N LEU A 252 -8.32 21.56 4.02
CA LEU A 252 -8.63 21.20 2.63
C LEU A 252 -9.04 22.40 1.78
N GLY A 253 -9.52 23.49 2.38
CA GLY A 253 -10.13 24.62 1.67
C GLY A 253 -11.50 24.25 1.07
N LYS A 254 -12.27 23.41 1.77
CA LYS A 254 -13.56 22.85 1.31
C LYS A 254 -14.65 23.11 2.32
N LYS A 255 -15.87 23.35 1.84
CA LYS A 255 -17.05 23.52 2.69
C LYS A 255 -17.94 22.30 2.59
N VAL A 256 -18.41 21.81 3.73
CA VAL A 256 -19.50 20.83 3.78
C VAL A 256 -20.81 21.60 3.65
N LEU A 257 -21.57 21.30 2.59
CA LEU A 257 -22.76 22.09 2.22
C LEU A 257 -24.07 21.49 2.75
N VAL A 258 -24.08 20.19 3.05
CA VAL A 258 -25.28 19.46 3.42
C VAL A 258 -25.08 18.84 4.79
N THR A 259 -25.97 19.20 5.73
CA THR A 259 -26.07 18.59 7.05
C THR A 259 -27.49 18.05 7.23
N VAL A 260 -27.61 16.79 7.63
CA VAL A 260 -28.90 16.13 7.90
C VAL A 260 -29.01 15.86 9.40
N PRO A 261 -30.11 16.27 10.07
CA PRO A 261 -30.35 15.92 11.46
C PRO A 261 -30.30 14.40 11.70
N SER A 262 -29.65 13.97 12.77
CA SER A 262 -29.42 12.54 13.08
C SER A 262 -30.72 11.75 13.17
N GLY A 263 -31.76 12.31 13.80
CA GLY A 263 -33.07 11.68 13.89
C GLY A 263 -33.72 11.41 12.53
N LEU A 264 -33.64 12.37 11.59
CA LEU A 264 -34.16 12.19 10.24
C LEU A 264 -33.35 11.15 9.45
N ALA A 265 -32.03 11.17 9.58
CA ALA A 265 -31.15 10.20 8.94
C ALA A 265 -31.39 8.78 9.44
N LEU A 266 -31.54 8.59 10.76
CA LEU A 266 -31.85 7.30 11.39
C LEU A 266 -33.24 6.79 10.99
N PHE A 267 -34.25 7.66 10.99
CA PHE A 267 -35.60 7.31 10.55
C PHE A 267 -35.60 6.84 9.08
N GLY A 268 -34.99 7.63 8.19
CA GLY A 268 -34.88 7.27 6.77
C GLY A 268 -34.14 5.95 6.56
N ALA A 269 -33.04 5.73 7.29
CA ALA A 269 -32.28 4.49 7.20
C ALA A 269 -33.04 3.27 7.74
N LYS A 270 -33.84 3.42 8.79
CA LYS A 270 -34.71 2.37 9.33
C LYS A 270 -35.84 2.03 8.37
N ALA A 271 -36.50 3.02 7.79
CA ALA A 271 -37.53 2.80 6.78
C ALA A 271 -36.94 2.05 5.57
N LEU A 272 -35.75 2.43 5.13
CA LEU A 272 -35.07 1.82 4.01
C LEU A 272 -34.61 0.38 4.30
N SER A 273 -34.16 0.08 5.52
CA SER A 273 -33.79 -1.28 5.92
C SER A 273 -34.99 -2.22 5.95
N VAL A 274 -36.16 -1.74 6.39
CA VAL A 274 -37.44 -2.48 6.34
C VAL A 274 -37.85 -2.75 4.89
N LEU A 275 -37.80 -1.72 4.02
CA LEU A 275 -38.13 -1.86 2.59
C LEU A 275 -37.20 -2.84 1.86
N CYS A 276 -35.95 -2.95 2.31
CA CYS A 276 -34.97 -3.89 1.77
C CYS A 276 -35.00 -5.28 2.45
N LEU A 277 -36.01 -5.58 3.28
CA LEU A 277 -36.14 -6.84 4.03
C LEU A 277 -34.88 -7.18 4.84
N GLY A 278 -34.17 -6.16 5.34
CA GLY A 278 -32.92 -6.33 6.09
C GLY A 278 -31.74 -6.90 5.28
N ARG A 279 -31.85 -7.02 3.95
CA ARG A 279 -30.82 -7.62 3.09
C ARG A 279 -30.04 -6.59 2.30
N GLY A 280 -28.75 -6.87 2.10
CA GLY A 280 -27.86 -6.08 1.26
C GLY A 280 -27.23 -4.86 1.95
N PRO A 281 -26.37 -4.11 1.23
CA PRO A 281 -25.60 -3.00 1.78
C PRO A 281 -26.48 -1.85 2.29
N ILE A 282 -27.66 -1.68 1.70
CA ILE A 282 -28.64 -0.66 2.07
C ILE A 282 -29.19 -0.89 3.49
N ALA A 283 -29.38 -2.15 3.90
CA ALA A 283 -29.84 -2.48 5.24
C ALA A 283 -28.84 -2.12 6.35
N ARG A 284 -27.55 -1.98 6.02
CA ARG A 284 -26.47 -1.62 6.97
C ARG A 284 -26.29 -0.11 7.16
N ILE A 285 -27.04 0.71 6.42
CA ILE A 285 -26.96 2.17 6.53
C ILE A 285 -27.36 2.61 7.94
N HIS A 286 -28.38 1.97 8.54
CA HIS A 286 -28.82 2.28 9.89
C HIS A 286 -27.69 2.11 10.92
N SER A 287 -27.03 0.95 10.97
CA SER A 287 -25.95 0.69 11.94
C SER A 287 -24.73 1.59 11.69
N THR A 288 -24.50 2.00 10.44
CA THR A 288 -23.43 2.94 10.08
C THR A 288 -23.72 4.34 10.61
N ILE A 289 -24.94 4.86 10.43
CA ILE A 289 -25.36 6.16 10.95
C ILE A 289 -25.34 6.15 12.48
N GLU A 290 -25.87 5.09 13.07
CA GLU A 290 -25.89 4.92 14.52
C GLU A 290 -24.47 4.93 15.12
N LYS A 291 -23.53 4.21 14.52
CA LYS A 291 -22.11 4.23 14.93
C LYS A 291 -21.46 5.61 14.74
N TRP A 292 -21.84 6.32 13.67
CA TRP A 292 -21.33 7.66 13.38
C TRP A 292 -21.80 8.70 14.42
N THR A 293 -23.07 8.65 14.83
CA THR A 293 -23.66 9.65 15.73
C THR A 293 -23.37 9.40 17.22
N ARG A 294 -22.83 8.24 17.59
CA ARG A 294 -22.51 7.89 18.98
C ARG A 294 -21.13 8.41 19.40
N SER A 295 -20.97 8.71 20.68
CA SER A 295 -19.66 8.92 21.30
C SER A 295 -18.94 7.58 21.51
N ASP A 296 -17.62 7.61 21.48
CA ASP A 296 -16.77 6.44 21.72
C ASP A 296 -15.52 6.92 22.46
N THR A 297 -15.60 6.88 23.79
CA THR A 297 -14.60 7.47 24.69
C THR A 297 -14.05 6.43 25.67
N PHE A 298 -12.74 6.51 25.92
CA PHE A 298 -11.95 5.58 26.71
C PHE A 298 -11.07 6.36 27.68
N ASP A 299 -10.94 5.88 28.91
CA ASP A 299 -10.07 6.47 29.90
C ASP A 299 -8.62 6.00 29.69
N GLY A 300 -7.73 6.92 29.31
CA GLY A 300 -6.29 6.68 29.16
C GLY A 300 -5.47 7.13 30.37
N THR A 301 -6.09 7.52 31.47
CA THR A 301 -5.42 8.14 32.62
C THR A 301 -4.40 7.22 33.27
N LYS A 302 -4.71 5.92 33.37
CA LYS A 302 -3.77 4.92 33.90
C LYS A 302 -2.46 4.89 33.11
N PHE A 303 -2.54 4.82 31.78
CA PHE A 303 -1.35 4.85 30.91
C PHE A 303 -0.57 6.16 31.08
N ARG A 304 -1.26 7.30 31.06
CA ARG A 304 -0.64 8.63 31.23
C ARG A 304 0.11 8.77 32.55
N GLN A 305 -0.45 8.27 33.64
CA GLN A 305 0.18 8.33 34.96
C GLN A 305 1.41 7.42 35.06
N VAL A 306 1.29 6.17 34.61
CA VAL A 306 2.39 5.19 34.68
C VAL A 306 3.57 5.60 33.81
N PHE A 307 3.31 6.00 32.56
CA PHE A 307 4.37 6.30 31.59
C PHE A 307 4.70 7.79 31.47
N ARG A 308 4.08 8.65 32.29
CA ARG A 308 4.14 10.12 32.17
C ARG A 308 3.90 10.59 30.73
N PHE A 309 2.93 9.93 30.08
CA PHE A 309 2.65 10.13 28.67
C PHE A 309 1.78 11.37 28.46
N THR A 310 2.31 12.35 27.73
CA THR A 310 1.55 13.52 27.25
C THR A 310 1.54 13.50 25.73
N PRO A 311 0.39 13.59 25.04
CA PRO A 311 0.33 13.72 23.58
C PRO A 311 1.14 14.93 23.10
N GLN A 312 1.89 14.78 22.01
CA GLN A 312 2.72 15.85 21.47
C GLN A 312 2.01 16.63 20.35
N LEU A 313 1.05 15.99 19.68
CA LEU A 313 0.32 16.60 18.58
C LEU A 313 -1.10 16.96 19.01
N SER A 314 -1.48 18.22 18.76
CA SER A 314 -2.87 18.63 18.85
C SER A 314 -3.69 18.00 17.71
N ILE A 315 -5.02 17.96 17.85
CA ILE A 315 -5.89 17.49 16.77
C ILE A 315 -5.68 18.33 15.49
N THR A 316 -5.52 19.64 15.64
CA THR A 316 -5.30 20.58 14.54
C THR A 316 -4.00 20.26 13.81
N ASP A 317 -2.88 20.14 14.54
CA ASP A 317 -1.57 19.84 13.94
C ASP A 317 -1.54 18.44 13.30
N GLY A 318 -2.16 17.46 13.96
CA GLY A 318 -2.29 16.11 13.42
C GLY A 318 -3.09 16.08 12.11
N ILE A 319 -4.24 16.77 12.05
CA ILE A 319 -5.05 16.88 10.83
C ILE A 319 -4.29 17.65 9.74
N ALA A 320 -3.59 18.74 10.11
CA ALA A 320 -2.75 19.50 9.18
C ALA A 320 -1.68 18.60 8.53
N SER A 321 -1.00 17.77 9.33
CA SER A 321 0.02 16.83 8.84
C SER A 321 -0.58 15.78 7.88
N GLN A 322 -1.77 15.26 8.20
CA GLN A 322 -2.47 14.29 7.36
C GLN A 322 -2.92 14.92 6.03
N VAL A 323 -3.48 16.13 6.07
CA VAL A 323 -3.88 16.87 4.85
C VAL A 323 -2.66 17.25 4.01
N LYS A 324 -1.53 17.61 4.63
CA LYS A 324 -0.27 17.85 3.92
C LYS A 324 0.17 16.59 3.18
N HIS A 325 0.21 15.44 3.86
CA HIS A 325 0.55 14.15 3.25
C HIS A 325 -0.41 13.76 2.12
N TYR A 326 -1.71 13.96 2.31
CA TYR A 326 -2.72 13.75 1.28
C TYR A 326 -2.46 14.65 0.07
N ARG A 327 -2.21 15.93 0.30
CA ARG A 327 -1.92 16.91 -0.75
C ARG A 327 -0.62 16.61 -1.47
N THR A 328 0.46 16.21 -0.83
CA THR A 328 1.70 15.86 -1.55
C THR A 328 1.50 14.65 -2.47
N LYS A 329 0.74 13.65 -2.01
CA LYS A 329 0.36 12.52 -2.85
C LYS A 329 -0.53 12.92 -4.04
N HIS A 330 -1.41 13.91 -3.83
CA HIS A 330 -2.37 14.40 -4.82
C HIS A 330 -1.90 15.60 -5.66
N SER A 331 -0.92 16.39 -5.25
CA SER A 331 -0.42 17.59 -5.96
C SER A 331 0.42 17.19 -7.16
N ASN A 332 1.08 16.03 -7.07
CA ASN A 332 1.73 15.40 -8.22
C ASN A 332 0.71 14.74 -9.17
N THR A 333 -0.60 14.82 -8.90
CA THR A 333 -1.61 14.30 -9.84
C THR A 333 -1.76 15.19 -11.07
N ARG A 334 -1.31 14.73 -12.24
CA ARG A 334 -1.63 15.39 -13.52
C ARG A 334 -3.16 15.44 -13.70
N ARG A 335 -3.75 16.64 -13.67
CA ARG A 335 -5.16 16.82 -14.08
C ARG A 335 -5.24 16.50 -15.58
N PRO A 336 -6.18 15.65 -16.03
CA PRO A 336 -6.38 15.47 -17.46
C PRO A 336 -6.71 16.83 -18.08
N SER A 337 -6.27 17.05 -19.32
CA SER A 337 -6.64 18.26 -20.04
C SER A 337 -8.16 18.40 -20.10
N MET A 338 -8.65 19.64 -20.13
CA MET A 338 -10.08 19.91 -20.26
C MET A 338 -10.66 19.24 -21.52
N ALA A 339 -9.89 19.25 -22.62
CA ALA A 339 -10.25 18.58 -23.86
C ALA A 339 -10.46 17.07 -23.69
N LYS A 340 -9.54 16.37 -23.00
CA LYS A 340 -9.69 14.94 -22.71
C LYS A 340 -10.90 14.66 -21.83
N THR A 341 -11.15 15.49 -20.82
CA THR A 341 -12.29 15.32 -19.92
C THR A 341 -13.63 15.48 -20.65
N VAL A 342 -13.75 16.52 -21.49
CA VAL A 342 -14.95 16.75 -22.30
C VAL A 342 -15.16 15.61 -23.29
N PHE A 343 -14.09 15.14 -23.94
CA PHE A 343 -14.14 14.00 -24.85
C PHE A 343 -14.59 12.71 -24.15
N ASP A 344 -14.01 12.39 -23.00
CA ASP A 344 -14.38 11.19 -22.23
C ASP A 344 -15.86 11.22 -21.83
N TYR A 345 -16.39 12.38 -21.43
CA TYR A 345 -17.80 12.49 -21.06
C TYR A 345 -18.73 12.47 -22.26
N SER A 346 -18.39 13.14 -23.36
CA SER A 346 -19.23 13.16 -24.56
C SER A 346 -19.28 11.78 -25.23
N LEU A 347 -18.12 11.12 -25.39
CA LEU A 347 -18.06 9.77 -25.93
C LEU A 347 -18.70 8.75 -24.98
N GLY A 348 -18.49 8.90 -23.66
CA GLY A 348 -19.10 8.06 -22.63
C GLY A 348 -20.61 8.09 -22.69
N LEU A 349 -21.19 9.29 -22.78
CA LEU A 349 -22.63 9.48 -22.87
C LEU A 349 -23.18 8.95 -24.21
N PHE A 350 -22.50 9.23 -25.31
CA PHE A 350 -22.87 8.73 -26.63
C PHE A 350 -22.91 7.20 -26.67
N LEU A 351 -21.83 6.53 -26.25
CA LEU A 351 -21.75 5.07 -26.23
C LEU A 351 -22.77 4.48 -25.25
N LEU A 352 -23.03 5.13 -24.11
CA LEU A 352 -24.06 4.66 -23.19
C LEU A 352 -25.45 4.68 -23.83
N MET A 353 -25.79 5.72 -24.60
CA MET A 353 -27.06 5.79 -25.34
C MET A 353 -27.14 4.73 -26.44
N VAL A 354 -26.08 4.56 -27.23
CA VAL A 354 -26.01 3.55 -28.31
C VAL A 354 -26.12 2.13 -27.77
N PHE A 355 -25.40 1.83 -26.68
CA PHE A 355 -25.36 0.50 -26.08
C PHE A 355 -26.44 0.27 -25.02
N ALA A 356 -27.32 1.23 -24.72
CA ALA A 356 -28.38 1.08 -23.73
C ALA A 356 -29.24 -0.17 -23.99
N ILE A 357 -29.73 -0.33 -25.22
CA ILE A 357 -30.59 -1.46 -25.61
C ILE A 357 -29.82 -2.80 -25.51
N PRO A 358 -28.62 -2.97 -26.13
CA PRO A 358 -27.81 -4.17 -25.94
C PRO A 358 -27.49 -4.48 -24.47
N MET A 359 -27.16 -3.47 -23.67
CA MET A 359 -26.87 -3.64 -22.25
C MET A 359 -28.08 -4.13 -21.46
N THR A 360 -29.29 -3.64 -21.79
CA THR A 360 -30.54 -4.16 -21.18
C THR A 360 -30.77 -5.63 -21.54
N ILE A 361 -30.53 -6.01 -22.80
CA ILE A 361 -30.65 -7.42 -23.22
C ILE A 361 -29.65 -8.29 -22.45
N ILE A 362 -28.38 -7.89 -22.38
CA ILE A 362 -27.35 -8.59 -21.62
C ILE A 362 -27.73 -8.67 -20.14
N ALA A 363 -28.26 -7.59 -19.56
CA ALA A 363 -28.70 -7.56 -18.17
C ALA A 363 -29.79 -8.60 -17.88
N VAL A 364 -30.79 -8.72 -18.76
CA VAL A 364 -31.84 -9.75 -18.67
C VAL A 364 -31.23 -11.15 -18.81
N LEU A 365 -30.36 -11.37 -19.79
CA LEU A 365 -29.70 -12.66 -19.99
C LEU A 365 -28.88 -13.08 -18.77
N VAL A 366 -28.09 -12.18 -18.19
CA VAL A 366 -27.33 -12.44 -16.95
C VAL A 366 -28.25 -12.77 -15.79
N LYS A 367 -29.40 -12.09 -15.67
CA LYS A 367 -30.37 -12.30 -14.59
C LYS A 367 -31.07 -13.65 -14.68
N VAL A 368 -31.38 -14.10 -15.90
CA VAL A 368 -32.08 -15.37 -16.14
C VAL A 368 -31.11 -16.56 -16.09
N THR A 369 -29.86 -16.38 -16.53
CA THR A 369 -28.88 -17.48 -16.63
C THR A 369 -28.06 -17.70 -15.35
N SER A 370 -28.09 -16.78 -14.38
CA SER A 370 -27.32 -16.91 -13.13
C SER A 370 -27.99 -16.22 -11.93
N LYS A 371 -27.84 -16.81 -10.74
CA LYS A 371 -28.38 -16.25 -9.48
C LYS A 371 -27.53 -15.05 -8.99
N GLY A 372 -28.19 -14.04 -8.43
CA GLY A 372 -27.56 -12.85 -7.79
C GLY A 372 -27.77 -11.50 -8.54
N PRO A 373 -26.92 -10.47 -8.28
CA PRO A 373 -26.98 -9.15 -8.91
C PRO A 373 -26.46 -9.11 -10.36
N ILE A 374 -27.03 -8.26 -11.22
CA ILE A 374 -26.65 -8.15 -12.65
C ILE A 374 -25.24 -7.57 -12.81
N ILE A 375 -24.97 -6.50 -12.06
CA ILE A 375 -23.68 -5.81 -12.05
C ILE A 375 -22.84 -6.33 -10.89
N TYR A 376 -21.61 -6.69 -11.20
CA TYR A 376 -20.55 -6.97 -10.25
C TYR A 376 -19.67 -5.72 -10.08
N TRP A 377 -19.38 -5.35 -8.84
CA TRP A 377 -18.58 -4.17 -8.50
C TRP A 377 -17.23 -4.61 -7.96
N SER A 378 -16.19 -4.55 -8.81
CA SER A 378 -14.82 -4.91 -8.43
C SER A 378 -14.07 -3.68 -7.89
N ARG A 379 -13.50 -3.75 -6.69
CA ARG A 379 -12.65 -2.66 -6.19
C ARG A 379 -11.31 -2.65 -6.94
N ARG A 380 -10.89 -1.47 -7.39
CA ARG A 380 -9.69 -1.31 -8.20
C ARG A 380 -8.82 -0.14 -7.75
N ALA A 381 -7.52 -0.24 -8.05
CA ALA A 381 -6.57 0.85 -7.91
C ALA A 381 -6.96 1.98 -8.88
N GLY A 382 -7.18 3.16 -8.32
CA GLY A 382 -7.51 4.39 -8.99
C GLY A 382 -6.36 5.39 -8.97
N ARG A 383 -6.65 6.60 -9.42
CA ARG A 383 -5.69 7.70 -9.45
C ARG A 383 -5.19 8.05 -8.03
N ALA A 384 -3.90 8.38 -7.91
CA ALA A 384 -3.21 8.75 -6.67
C ALA A 384 -3.29 7.69 -5.55
N GLY A 385 -3.39 6.41 -5.93
CA GLY A 385 -3.59 5.32 -4.97
C GLY A 385 -4.97 5.33 -4.28
N SER A 386 -5.94 6.10 -4.79
CA SER A 386 -7.34 5.95 -4.39
C SER A 386 -7.89 4.59 -4.87
N THR A 387 -9.00 4.13 -4.31
CA THR A 387 -9.71 2.95 -4.86
C THR A 387 -11.11 3.34 -5.30
N PHE A 388 -11.61 2.74 -6.37
CA PHE A 388 -12.98 2.96 -6.84
C PHE A 388 -13.66 1.63 -7.20
N PRO A 389 -15.01 1.57 -7.13
CA PRO A 389 -15.77 0.41 -7.58
C PRO A 389 -15.90 0.45 -9.10
N MET A 390 -15.34 -0.54 -9.78
CA MET A 390 -15.39 -0.73 -11.24
C MET A 390 -16.54 -1.67 -11.59
N ALA A 391 -17.50 -1.18 -12.39
CA ALA A 391 -18.70 -1.92 -12.77
C ALA A 391 -18.40 -2.91 -13.90
N LYS A 392 -18.90 -4.14 -13.78
CA LYS A 392 -18.90 -5.14 -14.85
C LYS A 392 -20.21 -5.93 -14.86
N PHE A 393 -20.59 -6.50 -16.00
CA PHE A 393 -21.61 -7.53 -15.98
C PHE A 393 -21.06 -8.77 -15.25
N ARG A 394 -21.93 -9.45 -14.50
CA ARG A 394 -21.52 -10.68 -13.84
C ARG A 394 -21.23 -11.76 -14.88
N THR A 395 -20.00 -12.26 -14.85
CA THR A 395 -19.52 -13.35 -15.69
C THR A 395 -19.09 -14.59 -14.90
N MET A 396 -19.07 -14.51 -13.56
CA MET A 396 -18.71 -15.61 -12.66
C MET A 396 -19.86 -15.95 -11.71
N ARG A 397 -19.82 -17.16 -11.13
CA ARG A 397 -20.79 -17.63 -10.12
C ARG A 397 -20.59 -16.90 -8.78
N THR A 398 -21.62 -16.87 -7.93
CA THR A 398 -21.63 -16.09 -6.67
C THR A 398 -20.72 -16.63 -5.58
N ASP A 399 -20.27 -17.87 -5.70
CA ASP A 399 -19.35 -18.59 -4.83
C ASP A 399 -17.86 -18.41 -5.22
N THR A 400 -17.57 -17.56 -6.21
CA THR A 400 -16.19 -17.32 -6.67
C THR A 400 -15.40 -16.46 -5.66
N PRO A 401 -14.19 -16.87 -5.24
CA PRO A 401 -13.30 -16.05 -4.41
C PRO A 401 -12.90 -14.71 -5.09
N GLU A 402 -12.79 -13.62 -4.31
CA GLU A 402 -12.37 -12.28 -4.81
C GLU A 402 -10.84 -12.18 -5.04
N VAL A 403 -10.28 -13.03 -5.90
CA VAL A 403 -8.86 -12.97 -6.32
C VAL A 403 -8.72 -12.71 -7.82
N ALA A 404 -7.50 -12.43 -8.29
CA ALA A 404 -7.25 -12.30 -9.72
C ALA A 404 -7.60 -13.63 -10.43
N THR A 405 -8.16 -13.55 -11.64
CA THR A 405 -8.63 -14.74 -12.36
C THR A 405 -7.52 -15.78 -12.60
N HIS A 406 -6.26 -15.36 -12.76
CA HIS A 406 -5.11 -16.25 -12.91
C HIS A 406 -4.69 -16.93 -11.59
N LEU A 407 -5.12 -16.43 -10.43
CA LEU A 407 -4.84 -17.04 -9.12
C LEU A 407 -5.89 -18.08 -8.69
N LEU A 408 -6.87 -18.38 -9.55
CA LEU A 408 -7.88 -19.41 -9.28
C LEU A 408 -7.44 -20.74 -9.89
N ASN A 409 -7.24 -21.76 -9.03
CA ASN A 409 -6.83 -23.12 -9.43
C ASN A 409 -7.68 -23.74 -10.55
N ASP A 410 -8.97 -23.36 -10.66
CA ASP A 410 -9.82 -23.70 -11.80
C ASP A 410 -10.73 -22.52 -12.15
N SER A 411 -10.13 -21.48 -12.75
CA SER A 411 -10.84 -20.27 -13.16
C SER A 411 -12.03 -20.54 -14.09
N LYS A 412 -11.99 -21.62 -14.88
CA LYS A 412 -13.03 -22.00 -15.87
C LYS A 412 -14.29 -22.54 -15.20
N SER A 413 -14.16 -23.30 -14.12
CA SER A 413 -15.31 -23.86 -13.37
C SER A 413 -16.26 -22.77 -12.83
N TYR A 414 -15.72 -21.59 -12.52
CA TYR A 414 -16.47 -20.47 -11.94
C TYR A 414 -17.10 -19.55 -12.98
N ILE A 415 -16.78 -19.68 -14.28
CA ILE A 415 -17.33 -18.82 -15.34
C ILE A 415 -18.71 -19.35 -15.75
N THR A 416 -19.68 -18.47 -15.92
CA THR A 416 -20.99 -18.87 -16.50
C THR A 416 -20.86 -19.05 -18.02
N PRO A 417 -21.68 -19.89 -18.66
CA PRO A 417 -21.62 -20.05 -20.12
C PRO A 417 -21.77 -18.73 -20.89
N LEU A 418 -22.72 -17.89 -20.46
CA LEU A 418 -22.88 -16.53 -20.97
C LEU A 418 -21.65 -15.65 -20.63
N GLY A 419 -21.09 -15.82 -19.44
CA GLY A 419 -19.91 -15.09 -18.98
C GLY A 419 -18.67 -15.30 -19.84
N ALA A 420 -18.48 -16.51 -20.38
CA ALA A 420 -17.38 -16.80 -21.32
C ALA A 420 -17.50 -15.98 -22.62
N ILE A 421 -18.72 -15.87 -23.17
CA ILE A 421 -19.01 -15.08 -24.36
C ILE A 421 -18.79 -13.58 -24.08
N LEU A 422 -19.33 -13.09 -22.97
CA LEU A 422 -19.20 -11.68 -22.57
C LEU A 422 -17.74 -11.27 -22.37
N ARG A 423 -16.91 -12.14 -21.80
CA ARG A 423 -15.46 -11.90 -21.65
C ARG A 423 -14.71 -11.92 -22.97
N LYS A 424 -15.00 -12.89 -23.83
CA LYS A 424 -14.36 -13.00 -25.16
C LYS A 424 -14.63 -11.77 -26.02
N THR A 425 -15.82 -11.20 -25.89
CA THR A 425 -16.26 -10.01 -26.64
C THR A 425 -16.01 -8.69 -25.92
N SER A 426 -15.47 -8.73 -24.69
CA SER A 426 -15.33 -7.59 -23.78
C SER A 426 -16.64 -6.85 -23.47
N LEU A 427 -17.80 -7.44 -23.77
CA LEU A 427 -19.11 -6.86 -23.48
C LEU A 427 -19.38 -6.80 -21.98
N ASP A 428 -18.68 -7.61 -21.17
CA ASP A 428 -18.77 -7.55 -19.71
C ASP A 428 -18.29 -6.21 -19.14
N GLU A 429 -17.50 -5.45 -19.89
CA GLU A 429 -16.91 -4.17 -19.47
C GLU A 429 -17.75 -2.94 -19.84
N LEU A 430 -18.83 -3.08 -20.62
CA LEU A 430 -19.71 -1.96 -20.98
C LEU A 430 -20.24 -1.16 -19.77
N PRO A 431 -20.59 -1.77 -18.61
CA PRO A 431 -20.99 -1.00 -17.43
C PRO A 431 -19.94 0.02 -16.94
N GLN A 432 -18.66 -0.12 -17.32
CA GLN A 432 -17.61 0.84 -16.99
C GLN A 432 -17.85 2.24 -17.61
N LEU A 433 -18.75 2.38 -18.60
CA LEU A 433 -19.17 3.70 -19.09
C LEU A 433 -19.75 4.58 -17.96
N ILE A 434 -20.43 3.97 -16.99
CA ILE A 434 -20.93 4.67 -15.79
C ILE A 434 -19.74 5.16 -14.94
N ASN A 435 -18.63 4.44 -14.90
CA ASN A 435 -17.41 4.87 -14.20
C ASN A 435 -16.71 6.04 -14.90
N ILE A 436 -16.76 6.10 -16.23
CA ILE A 436 -16.28 7.25 -17.00
C ILE A 436 -17.13 8.48 -16.67
N LEU A 437 -18.46 8.38 -16.76
CA LEU A 437 -19.37 9.49 -16.44
C LEU A 437 -19.30 9.91 -14.97
N GLY A 438 -19.02 8.96 -14.07
CA GLY A 438 -18.75 9.22 -12.65
C GLY A 438 -17.38 9.87 -12.38
N GLY A 439 -16.56 10.10 -13.40
CA GLY A 439 -15.26 10.76 -13.32
C GLY A 439 -14.13 9.89 -12.79
N HIS A 440 -14.39 8.61 -12.53
CA HIS A 440 -13.44 7.66 -11.93
C HIS A 440 -12.48 7.04 -12.95
N MET A 441 -12.91 6.90 -14.20
CA MET A 441 -12.13 6.33 -15.31
C MET A 441 -12.09 7.27 -16.51
N SER A 442 -11.20 6.97 -17.44
CA SER A 442 -11.12 7.52 -18.81
C SER A 442 -11.27 6.38 -19.82
N PHE A 443 -11.47 6.67 -21.10
CA PHE A 443 -11.35 5.64 -22.13
C PHE A 443 -9.92 5.11 -22.23
N VAL A 444 -8.95 6.02 -22.18
CA VAL A 444 -7.53 5.71 -22.35
C VAL A 444 -6.73 6.09 -21.11
N GLY A 445 -6.03 5.11 -20.55
CA GLY A 445 -5.15 5.23 -19.40
C GLY A 445 -4.65 3.86 -18.92
N PRO A 446 -3.82 3.81 -17.87
CA PRO A 446 -3.37 2.55 -17.31
C PRO A 446 -4.56 1.68 -16.89
N ARG A 447 -4.57 0.42 -17.31
CA ARG A 447 -5.67 -0.48 -16.94
C ARG A 447 -5.65 -0.72 -15.41
N PRO A 448 -6.79 -0.53 -14.71
CA PRO A 448 -6.83 -0.59 -13.26
C PRO A 448 -6.48 -1.98 -12.69
N SER A 449 -5.44 -2.04 -11.88
CA SER A 449 -4.99 -3.23 -11.14
C SER A 449 -5.86 -3.51 -9.90
N LEU A 450 -5.78 -4.72 -9.37
CA LEU A 450 -6.38 -5.02 -8.07
C LEU A 450 -5.56 -4.33 -6.97
N PRO A 451 -6.19 -3.89 -5.87
CA PRO A 451 -5.47 -3.35 -4.72
C PRO A 451 -4.50 -4.35 -4.08
N SER A 452 -4.70 -5.66 -4.28
CA SER A 452 -3.82 -6.73 -3.81
C SER A 452 -2.56 -6.92 -4.66
N GLN A 453 -2.51 -6.36 -5.87
CA GLN A 453 -1.32 -6.42 -6.74
C GLN A 453 -0.34 -5.32 -6.31
N ASP A 454 0.29 -5.50 -5.15
CA ASP A 454 1.13 -4.51 -4.50
C ASP A 454 2.33 -4.08 -5.37
N GLU A 455 2.94 -5.01 -6.10
CA GLU A 455 4.13 -4.76 -6.94
C GLU A 455 3.85 -3.73 -8.05
N VAL A 456 2.90 -4.02 -8.96
CA VAL A 456 2.54 -3.08 -10.03
C VAL A 456 2.02 -1.75 -9.49
N ASN A 457 1.31 -1.75 -8.37
CA ASN A 457 0.79 -0.52 -7.76
C ASN A 457 1.93 0.35 -7.20
N GLN A 458 2.91 -0.25 -6.54
CA GLN A 458 4.09 0.44 -6.01
C GLN A 458 4.97 0.98 -7.15
N LEU A 459 5.25 0.17 -8.16
CA LEU A 459 5.98 0.63 -9.34
C LEU A 459 5.28 1.80 -10.01
N ARG A 460 3.95 1.73 -10.20
CA ARG A 460 3.18 2.87 -10.75
C ARG A 460 3.26 4.12 -9.87
N ASP A 461 3.32 3.98 -8.56
CA ASP A 461 3.53 5.11 -7.64
C ASP A 461 4.94 5.71 -7.80
N VAL A 462 5.98 4.88 -7.86
CA VAL A 462 7.38 5.29 -8.05
C VAL A 462 7.57 6.05 -9.37
N PHE A 463 7.04 5.51 -10.48
CA PHE A 463 7.15 6.11 -11.81
C PHE A 463 6.12 7.22 -12.08
N GLY A 464 5.33 7.62 -11.08
CA GLY A 464 4.30 8.66 -11.22
C GLY A 464 3.13 8.29 -12.14
N VAL A 465 3.05 7.05 -12.62
CA VAL A 465 1.94 6.52 -13.45
C VAL A 465 0.62 6.54 -12.68
N SER A 466 0.66 6.31 -11.37
CA SER A 466 -0.55 6.32 -10.53
C SER A 466 -1.28 7.66 -10.54
N GLN A 467 -0.65 8.72 -11.04
CA GLN A 467 -1.24 10.04 -11.21
C GLN A 467 -2.22 10.13 -12.38
N LEU A 468 -2.19 9.18 -13.31
CA LEU A 468 -3.12 9.09 -14.43
C LEU A 468 -4.49 8.57 -13.98
N LYS A 469 -5.55 8.97 -14.69
CA LYS A 469 -6.85 8.30 -14.56
C LYS A 469 -6.75 6.90 -15.17
N PRO A 470 -7.25 5.85 -14.47
CA PRO A 470 -7.33 4.52 -15.07
C PRO A 470 -8.18 4.52 -16.34
N GLY A 471 -7.78 3.70 -17.31
CA GLY A 471 -8.45 3.54 -18.59
C GLY A 471 -9.27 2.26 -18.69
N ILE A 472 -10.30 2.26 -19.56
CA ILE A 472 -10.87 1.00 -20.08
C ILE A 472 -9.79 0.25 -20.88
N THR A 473 -9.10 1.00 -21.75
CA THR A 473 -7.92 0.56 -22.50
C THR A 473 -6.73 1.47 -22.21
N GLY A 474 -5.53 1.06 -22.65
CA GLY A 474 -4.29 1.79 -22.43
C GLY A 474 -3.15 1.29 -23.32
N TRP A 475 -2.02 1.98 -23.30
CA TRP A 475 -0.86 1.64 -24.13
C TRP A 475 -0.34 0.23 -23.84
N ALA A 476 -0.21 -0.17 -22.57
CA ALA A 476 0.15 -1.54 -22.21
C ALA A 476 -0.87 -2.57 -22.73
N ALA A 477 -2.18 -2.21 -22.67
CA ALA A 477 -3.27 -3.09 -23.10
C ALA A 477 -3.33 -3.32 -24.63
N ILE A 478 -2.63 -2.54 -25.44
CA ILE A 478 -2.55 -2.77 -26.89
C ILE A 478 -1.21 -3.35 -27.35
N ASN A 479 -0.16 -3.31 -26.50
CA ASN A 479 1.16 -3.84 -26.84
C ASN A 479 1.46 -5.23 -26.25
N GLY A 480 0.72 -5.68 -25.24
CA GLY A 480 0.84 -7.07 -24.75
C GLY A 480 -0.28 -7.56 -23.82
N ARG A 481 -1.27 -6.73 -23.49
CA ARG A 481 -2.44 -7.09 -22.64
C ARG A 481 -2.05 -7.76 -21.32
N ASP A 482 -2.38 -9.05 -21.19
CA ASP A 482 -2.21 -9.86 -19.99
C ASP A 482 -0.91 -10.67 -20.04
N GLU A 483 -0.17 -10.65 -21.16
CA GLU A 483 1.13 -11.34 -21.33
C GLU A 483 2.31 -10.51 -20.78
N LEU A 484 2.08 -9.25 -20.40
CA LEU A 484 3.12 -8.35 -19.89
C LEU A 484 3.37 -8.56 -18.40
N HIS A 485 4.64 -8.66 -18.03
CA HIS A 485 5.05 -8.62 -16.63
C HIS A 485 4.83 -7.25 -15.98
N CYS A 486 4.87 -7.21 -14.64
CA CYS A 486 4.66 -6.00 -13.85
C CYS A 486 5.51 -4.81 -14.34
N ALA A 487 6.83 -4.99 -14.51
CA ALA A 487 7.74 -3.93 -14.94
C ALA A 487 7.44 -3.41 -16.36
N GLU A 488 7.20 -4.30 -17.32
CA GLU A 488 6.87 -3.94 -18.71
C GLU A 488 5.57 -3.17 -18.81
N LYS A 489 4.58 -3.60 -18.04
CA LYS A 489 3.30 -2.91 -17.96
C LYS A 489 3.47 -1.48 -17.47
N VAL A 490 4.26 -1.28 -16.42
CA VAL A 490 4.58 0.07 -15.92
C VAL A 490 5.42 0.86 -16.92
N ALA A 491 6.26 0.19 -17.71
CA ALA A 491 7.01 0.84 -18.79
C ALA A 491 6.10 1.45 -19.85
N PHE A 492 5.18 0.66 -20.39
CA PHE A 492 4.21 1.17 -21.34
C PHE A 492 3.30 2.23 -20.73
N ASP A 493 2.89 2.07 -19.47
CA ASP A 493 2.10 3.08 -18.79
C ASP A 493 2.89 4.40 -18.60
N SER A 494 4.20 4.32 -18.33
CA SER A 494 5.11 5.48 -18.22
C SER A 494 5.33 6.16 -19.59
N GLN A 495 5.47 5.38 -20.66
CA GLN A 495 5.49 5.93 -22.03
C GLN A 495 4.19 6.68 -22.34
N TYR A 496 3.04 6.14 -21.94
CA TYR A 496 1.77 6.83 -22.09
C TYR A 496 1.71 8.12 -21.26
N LEU A 497 2.19 8.10 -20.01
CA LEU A 497 2.31 9.31 -19.18
C LEU A 497 3.10 10.41 -19.88
N GLN A 498 4.19 10.06 -20.59
CA GLN A 498 5.04 11.02 -21.29
C GLN A 498 4.45 11.52 -22.61
N ARG A 499 3.77 10.65 -23.38
CA ARG A 499 3.30 10.92 -24.76
C ARG A 499 1.82 11.29 -24.86
N GLN A 500 1.11 11.34 -23.72
CA GLN A 500 -0.34 11.54 -23.69
C GLN A 500 -0.78 12.75 -24.53
N SER A 501 -1.57 12.49 -25.57
CA SER A 501 -2.16 13.50 -26.45
C SER A 501 -3.48 12.97 -27.00
N PHE A 502 -4.33 13.88 -27.49
CA PHE A 502 -5.63 13.51 -28.08
C PHE A 502 -5.48 12.49 -29.22
N TRP A 503 -4.51 12.70 -30.12
CA TRP A 503 -4.26 11.81 -31.25
C TRP A 503 -3.74 10.45 -30.80
N PHE A 504 -2.89 10.42 -29.78
CA PHE A 504 -2.41 9.17 -29.22
C PHE A 504 -3.53 8.38 -28.53
N ASP A 505 -4.45 9.06 -27.84
CA ASP A 505 -5.65 8.43 -27.31
C ASP A 505 -6.52 7.83 -28.42
N MET A 506 -6.72 8.55 -29.53
CA MET A 506 -7.48 8.04 -30.67
C MET A 506 -6.82 6.80 -31.27
N GLN A 507 -5.50 6.84 -31.45
CA GLN A 507 -4.72 5.69 -31.93
C GLN A 507 -4.91 4.46 -31.04
N ILE A 508 -4.88 4.64 -29.71
CA ILE A 508 -5.09 3.54 -28.76
C ILE A 508 -6.52 3.00 -28.86
N ILE A 509 -7.52 3.87 -28.95
CA ILE A 509 -8.93 3.47 -29.10
C ILE A 509 -9.15 2.66 -30.38
N PHE A 510 -8.64 3.15 -31.52
CA PHE A 510 -8.77 2.45 -32.80
C PHE A 510 -8.06 1.09 -32.80
N ARG A 511 -6.83 1.02 -32.27
CA ARG A 511 -6.10 -0.26 -32.11
C ARG A 511 -6.84 -1.23 -31.19
N THR A 512 -7.44 -0.72 -30.11
CA THR A 512 -8.25 -1.52 -29.19
C THR A 512 -9.47 -2.09 -29.90
N ALA A 513 -10.23 -1.27 -30.63
CA ALA A 513 -11.39 -1.72 -31.38
C ALA A 513 -11.02 -2.83 -32.36
N PHE A 514 -9.95 -2.65 -33.13
CA PHE A 514 -9.48 -3.63 -34.11
C PHE A 514 -9.02 -4.95 -33.45
N ALA A 515 -8.31 -4.88 -32.33
CA ALA A 515 -7.88 -6.05 -31.58
C ALA A 515 -9.08 -6.85 -31.01
N VAL A 516 -10.15 -6.17 -30.58
CA VAL A 516 -11.39 -6.82 -30.13
C VAL A 516 -12.10 -7.50 -31.31
N PHE A 517 -12.17 -6.85 -32.49
CA PHE A 517 -12.77 -7.44 -33.68
C PHE A 517 -12.02 -8.67 -34.21
N LYS A 518 -10.69 -8.68 -34.14
CA LYS A 518 -9.86 -9.82 -34.58
C LYS A 518 -9.81 -10.99 -33.59
N SER A 519 -10.25 -10.80 -32.35
CA SER A 519 -10.07 -11.79 -31.27
C SER A 519 -8.60 -12.23 -31.08
N ASP A 520 -7.63 -11.39 -31.46
CA ASP A 520 -6.20 -11.68 -31.32
C ASP A 520 -5.80 -11.69 -29.82
N GLY A 521 -5.09 -12.74 -29.39
CA GLY A 521 -4.36 -12.77 -28.11
C GLY A 521 -5.12 -13.21 -26.85
N ILE A 522 -6.10 -14.11 -26.92
CA ILE A 522 -6.68 -14.73 -25.71
C ILE A 522 -5.83 -15.95 -25.31
N LYS A 523 -4.67 -15.72 -24.69
CA LYS A 523 -3.98 -16.71 -23.87
C LYS A 523 -3.93 -16.19 -22.44
N GLN A 524 -4.36 -17.02 -21.51
CA GLN A 524 -4.34 -16.74 -20.09
C GLN A 524 -2.86 -16.86 -19.68
N ALA A 525 -2.24 -15.75 -19.31
CA ALA A 525 -0.86 -15.78 -18.83
C ALA A 525 -0.82 -16.52 -17.50
N ASP A 526 -0.01 -17.58 -17.46
CA ASP A 526 0.41 -18.25 -16.24
C ASP A 526 1.58 -17.41 -15.70
N ASP A 527 1.37 -16.73 -14.56
CA ASP A 527 2.46 -16.04 -13.83
C ASP A 527 3.34 -17.13 -13.19
N GLU A 528 4.28 -17.68 -13.95
CA GLU A 528 5.48 -18.32 -13.38
C GLU A 528 6.47 -17.22 -12.95
N GLY A 529 7.09 -17.42 -11.78
CA GLY A 529 7.80 -16.40 -11.00
C GLY A 529 8.73 -15.50 -11.82
N GLY A 530 8.63 -14.18 -11.57
CA GLY A 530 9.33 -13.16 -12.35
C GLY A 530 10.87 -13.21 -12.23
N GLU A 531 11.52 -13.07 -13.38
CA GLU A 531 12.95 -12.78 -13.53
C GLU A 531 13.31 -11.39 -12.96
N PRO A 532 14.53 -11.20 -12.43
CA PRO A 532 14.96 -9.94 -11.86
C PRO A 532 15.07 -8.83 -12.92
N TYR A 533 14.64 -7.61 -12.58
CA TYR A 533 14.81 -6.41 -13.40
C TYR A 533 15.56 -5.32 -12.62
N ILE A 534 16.34 -4.51 -13.33
CA ILE A 534 17.12 -3.41 -12.77
C ILE A 534 16.41 -2.09 -13.11
N VAL A 535 16.21 -1.24 -12.10
CA VAL A 535 15.69 0.11 -12.27
C VAL A 535 16.85 1.10 -12.15
N LEU A 536 17.15 1.82 -13.23
CA LEU A 536 18.10 2.92 -13.22
C LEU A 536 17.35 4.25 -13.16
N THR A 537 17.67 5.06 -12.15
CA THR A 537 17.11 6.42 -12.00
C THR A 537 18.21 7.44 -12.20
N GLU A 538 18.08 8.28 -13.22
CA GLU A 538 18.87 9.49 -13.41
C GLU A 538 18.02 10.72 -13.07
N GLY A 539 18.65 11.77 -12.55
CA GLY A 539 17.96 12.95 -12.01
C GLY A 539 16.94 13.58 -12.97
N SER A 540 15.76 13.90 -12.43
CA SER A 540 14.64 14.73 -12.94
C SER A 540 14.17 14.69 -14.41
N GLU A 541 14.85 14.10 -15.38
CA GLU A 541 14.35 13.99 -16.76
C GLU A 541 14.70 12.64 -17.42
N ARG A 542 13.63 11.85 -17.63
CA ARG A 542 13.52 10.61 -18.44
C ARG A 542 14.06 9.33 -17.81
N THR A 543 13.25 8.28 -17.88
CA THR A 543 13.59 6.93 -17.42
C THR A 543 13.30 5.94 -18.54
N LEU A 544 14.32 5.14 -18.89
CA LEU A 544 14.20 3.99 -19.78
C LEU A 544 13.97 2.73 -18.93
N ILE A 545 13.10 1.84 -19.39
CA ILE A 545 12.87 0.53 -18.78
C ILE A 545 13.32 -0.52 -19.79
N CYS A 546 14.31 -1.31 -19.40
CA CYS A 546 14.76 -2.47 -20.17
C CYS A 546 14.41 -3.72 -19.37
N THR A 547 13.69 -4.64 -20.00
CA THR A 547 13.70 -6.04 -19.60
C THR A 547 15.00 -6.70 -20.06
N THR A 548 15.38 -7.79 -19.41
CA THR A 548 16.58 -8.59 -19.69
C THR A 548 16.68 -9.02 -21.16
N ASP A 549 15.57 -9.15 -21.88
CA ASP A 549 15.56 -9.47 -23.32
C ASP A 549 15.87 -8.28 -24.25
N ALA A 550 15.64 -7.03 -23.82
CA ALA A 550 15.94 -5.86 -24.64
C ALA A 550 17.46 -5.56 -24.71
N VAL A 551 18.20 -5.98 -23.69
CA VAL A 551 19.66 -5.83 -23.62
C VAL A 551 20.37 -6.84 -24.52
N ALA A 552 19.78 -8.02 -24.74
CA ALA A 552 20.34 -9.05 -25.62
C ALA A 552 20.15 -8.76 -27.12
N ALA A 553 19.29 -7.82 -27.49
CA ALA A 553 18.93 -7.53 -28.89
C ALA A 553 19.54 -6.24 -29.48
N GLY A 554 20.42 -5.52 -28.76
CA GLY A 554 21.19 -4.40 -29.30
C GLY A 554 20.36 -3.25 -29.93
N CYS A 555 19.11 -3.07 -29.51
CA CYS A 555 18.21 -2.07 -30.10
C CYS A 555 18.30 -0.74 -29.33
N PHE A 556 19.32 0.07 -29.64
CA PHE A 556 19.31 1.50 -29.35
C PHE A 556 18.80 2.23 -30.60
N ALA A 557 17.56 2.73 -30.56
CA ALA A 557 17.07 3.64 -31.59
C ALA A 557 17.11 5.06 -31.03
N THR A 558 18.19 5.77 -31.35
CA THR A 558 18.20 7.23 -31.38
C THR A 558 17.62 7.69 -32.71
N ASP A 559 16.68 8.63 -32.62
CA ASP A 559 16.17 9.48 -33.71
C ASP A 559 15.06 8.98 -34.64
N ASP A 560 14.24 9.96 -35.05
CA ASP A 560 13.03 9.86 -35.86
C ASP A 560 13.31 9.38 -37.29
N ARG A 561 12.81 8.18 -37.67
CA ARG A 561 12.12 7.87 -38.96
C ARG A 561 11.87 6.36 -39.14
N LYS A 562 10.67 6.05 -39.67
CA LYS A 562 10.19 4.83 -40.35
C LYS A 562 10.80 3.48 -39.92
N TRP A 563 9.96 2.60 -39.37
CA TRP A 563 10.20 1.16 -39.43
C TRP A 563 9.02 0.43 -40.07
N SER A 564 9.22 0.04 -41.33
CA SER A 564 8.50 -1.01 -42.05
C SER A 564 9.48 -2.16 -42.28
N ASP A 565 9.01 -3.39 -42.06
CA ASP A 565 9.57 -4.67 -42.49
C ASP A 565 10.99 -5.09 -42.05
N SER A 566 10.99 -6.13 -41.20
CA SER A 566 11.68 -7.42 -41.40
C SER A 566 12.91 -7.80 -40.56
N ARG A 567 12.80 -9.04 -40.03
CA ARG A 567 13.80 -10.09 -39.75
C ARG A 567 14.61 -10.07 -38.44
N PHE A 568 14.18 -10.97 -37.57
CA PHE A 568 14.91 -11.60 -36.46
C PHE A 568 16.30 -12.13 -36.88
N VAL A 569 17.32 -11.88 -36.06
CA VAL A 569 18.61 -12.60 -36.09
C VAL A 569 18.93 -13.07 -34.68
N SER A 570 19.24 -14.35 -34.54
CA SER A 570 19.60 -15.03 -33.29
C SER A 570 21.08 -14.78 -32.96
N LEU A 571 21.36 -14.44 -31.70
CA LEU A 571 22.70 -14.52 -31.12
C LEU A 571 22.72 -15.62 -30.04
N ARG A 572 23.76 -16.46 -30.07
CA ARG A 572 23.92 -17.65 -29.22
C ARG A 572 24.42 -17.30 -27.81
N PRO A 573 24.12 -18.16 -26.81
CA PRO A 573 24.45 -17.92 -25.41
C PRO A 573 25.89 -18.33 -25.09
N SER A 574 26.84 -17.39 -25.15
CA SER A 574 28.15 -17.57 -24.49
C SER A 574 29.01 -16.31 -24.56
N GLY A 575 29.40 -15.79 -23.38
CA GLY A 575 30.68 -15.09 -23.18
C GLY A 575 30.64 -13.55 -23.16
N GLN A 576 30.96 -13.00 -21.98
CA GLN A 576 31.56 -11.69 -21.69
C GLN A 576 31.24 -10.48 -22.60
N ILE A 577 30.54 -9.49 -22.04
CA ILE A 577 30.40 -8.14 -22.61
C ILE A 577 31.65 -7.34 -22.19
N ALA A 578 32.39 -6.78 -23.15
CA ALA A 578 33.55 -5.94 -22.87
C ALA A 578 33.12 -4.50 -22.52
N SER A 579 33.83 -3.84 -21.60
CA SER A 579 33.54 -2.44 -21.18
C SER A 579 33.63 -1.44 -22.34
N SER A 580 34.39 -1.77 -23.39
CA SER A 580 34.48 -0.99 -24.63
C SER A 580 33.16 -0.93 -25.41
N ASP A 581 32.30 -1.94 -25.29
CA ASP A 581 31.02 -2.00 -26.00
C ASP A 581 30.00 -1.04 -25.38
N ILE A 582 30.06 -0.86 -24.05
CA ILE A 582 29.21 0.06 -23.27
C ILE A 582 29.67 1.53 -23.49
N ALA A 583 30.98 1.78 -23.53
CA ALA A 583 31.53 3.12 -23.72
C ALA A 583 31.26 3.73 -25.11
N SER A 584 31.02 2.92 -26.13
CA SER A 584 30.69 3.40 -27.49
C SER A 584 29.22 3.84 -27.65
N ALA A 585 28.33 3.42 -26.74
CA ALA A 585 26.89 3.68 -26.83
C ALA A 585 26.42 4.92 -26.04
N THR A 586 27.16 5.33 -25.01
CA THR A 586 26.78 6.45 -24.14
C THR A 586 27.92 7.46 -24.06
N GLY A 587 27.88 8.47 -24.95
CA GLY A 587 28.92 9.49 -25.08
C GLY A 587 29.03 10.48 -23.91
N ASN A 588 28.80 10.07 -22.67
CA ASN A 588 29.24 10.77 -21.45
C ASN A 588 29.20 9.82 -20.24
N THR A 589 30.12 10.09 -19.30
CA THR A 589 30.46 9.40 -18.03
C THR A 589 29.33 8.65 -17.30
N PRO A 590 29.56 7.40 -16.83
CA PRO A 590 28.56 6.62 -16.10
C PRO A 590 28.54 6.96 -14.59
N GLN A 591 27.33 7.04 -14.01
CA GLN A 591 27.11 6.96 -12.56
C GLN A 591 26.29 5.70 -12.23
N ILE A 592 26.90 4.82 -11.41
CA ILE A 592 26.41 3.72 -10.55
C ILE A 592 25.09 3.01 -10.93
N ILE A 593 25.18 1.69 -11.13
CA ILE A 593 24.08 0.74 -11.41
C ILE A 593 23.96 -0.24 -10.24
N PHE A 594 22.75 -0.44 -9.69
CA PHE A 594 22.46 -1.50 -8.72
C PHE A 594 21.89 -2.74 -9.42
N VAL A 595 22.36 -3.94 -9.06
CA VAL A 595 21.83 -5.22 -9.55
C VAL A 595 21.53 -6.13 -8.36
N SER A 596 20.33 -6.70 -8.31
CA SER A 596 19.98 -7.77 -7.36
C SER A 596 19.81 -9.07 -8.12
N ARG A 597 20.54 -10.11 -7.70
CA ARG A 597 20.41 -11.48 -8.23
C ARG A 597 19.86 -12.36 -7.10
N LYS A 598 18.80 -13.11 -7.40
CA LYS A 598 18.29 -14.14 -6.51
C LYS A 598 18.60 -15.48 -7.16
N ASP A 599 19.59 -16.19 -6.63
CA ASP A 599 19.62 -17.65 -6.62
C ASP A 599 20.72 -18.16 -5.66
N SER A 600 20.27 -19.06 -4.79
CA SER A 600 20.98 -20.00 -3.90
C SER A 600 22.40 -19.68 -3.38
N GLU A 601 22.50 -19.64 -2.05
CA GLU A 601 23.68 -19.99 -1.24
C GLU A 601 25.04 -19.41 -1.67
N SER A 602 25.20 -18.08 -1.58
CA SER A 602 26.36 -17.41 -0.96
C SER A 602 26.26 -15.89 -1.14
N GLU A 603 26.60 -15.17 -0.08
CA GLU A 603 26.66 -13.70 -0.02
C GLU A 603 27.63 -13.12 -1.08
N ALA A 604 27.23 -12.04 -1.76
CA ALA A 604 28.07 -10.88 -2.04
C ALA A 604 27.28 -9.77 -2.75
N LEU A 605 27.10 -8.64 -2.07
CA LEU A 605 26.66 -7.37 -2.64
C LEU A 605 27.92 -6.64 -3.17
N MET A 606 28.05 -6.42 -4.48
CA MET A 606 29.15 -5.61 -5.04
C MET A 606 28.68 -4.19 -5.31
N VAL A 607 29.28 -3.21 -4.63
CA VAL A 607 29.22 -1.78 -4.96
C VAL A 607 30.55 -1.44 -5.63
N PHE A 608 30.54 -1.10 -6.92
CA PHE A 608 31.69 -0.48 -7.58
C PHE A 608 31.50 1.03 -7.56
N ASP A 609 32.35 1.73 -6.81
CA ASP A 609 32.55 3.16 -6.99
C ASP A 609 33.99 3.44 -7.48
N MET A 610 34.09 4.60 -8.11
CA MET A 610 35.05 5.09 -9.10
C MET A 610 36.56 4.86 -8.87
N ILE A 611 37.20 4.67 -10.04
CA ILE A 611 38.63 4.71 -10.40
C ILE A 611 39.23 3.31 -10.51
N GLY A 612 39.53 2.94 -11.77
CA GLY A 612 40.11 1.66 -12.14
C GLY A 612 41.35 1.32 -11.33
N LYS A 613 41.20 0.34 -10.43
CA LYS A 613 42.27 -0.52 -9.94
C LYS A 613 41.70 -1.92 -9.77
N GLU A 614 42.30 -2.88 -10.47
CA GLU A 614 42.13 -4.29 -10.15
C GLU A 614 42.53 -4.51 -8.68
N LEU A 615 41.61 -5.00 -7.86
CA LEU A 615 41.96 -5.60 -6.58
C LEU A 615 42.45 -7.03 -6.88
N SER A 616 43.76 -7.22 -6.82
CA SER A 616 44.38 -8.54 -6.87
C SER A 616 43.85 -9.41 -5.74
N SER A 617 43.60 -10.68 -6.04
CA SER A 617 43.04 -11.69 -5.12
C SER A 617 43.73 -11.71 -3.75
N GLY A 618 42.96 -11.51 -2.67
CA GLY A 618 43.37 -11.90 -1.32
C GLY A 618 43.41 -10.83 -0.21
N GLN A 619 42.78 -9.67 -0.35
CA GLN A 619 42.70 -8.68 0.75
C GLN A 619 41.25 -8.39 1.21
N THR A 620 41.07 -8.39 2.53
CA THR A 620 39.84 -8.05 3.25
C THR A 620 39.69 -6.53 3.34
N LEU A 621 38.58 -5.97 2.86
CA LEU A 621 38.33 -4.52 2.90
C LEU A 621 37.56 -4.11 4.17
N GLN A 622 38.09 -3.12 4.89
CA GLN A 622 37.40 -2.36 5.95
C GLN A 622 36.49 -1.30 5.31
N HIS A 623 35.27 -1.15 5.84
CA HIS A 623 34.25 -0.21 5.37
C HIS A 623 34.71 1.26 5.49
N ILE A 624 34.58 2.02 4.40
CA ILE A 624 34.71 3.49 4.39
C ILE A 624 33.30 4.10 4.53
N GLN A 625 33.10 4.93 5.55
CA GLN A 625 31.88 5.73 5.74
C GLN A 625 31.85 6.91 4.74
N LEU A 626 30.73 7.08 4.03
CA LEU A 626 30.45 8.31 3.29
C LEU A 626 29.70 9.30 4.21
N PRO A 627 30.15 10.56 4.34
CA PRO A 627 29.48 11.53 5.19
C PRO A 627 28.19 12.04 4.54
N SER A 628 27.18 12.30 5.38
CA SER A 628 25.88 12.82 4.98
C SER A 628 26.00 14.18 4.28
N LEU A 629 25.47 14.28 3.06
CA LEU A 629 25.34 15.55 2.33
C LEU A 629 24.35 16.48 3.03
N ASN A 630 24.86 17.34 3.90
CA ASN A 630 24.23 18.62 4.21
C ASN A 630 25.03 19.74 3.53
N SER A 631 24.28 20.65 2.93
CA SER A 631 24.70 21.78 2.10
C SER A 631 25.85 22.60 2.70
N ASP A 632 27.02 22.56 2.07
CA ASP A 632 27.96 23.70 2.03
C ASP A 632 28.94 23.57 0.84
N ASP A 633 29.09 24.65 0.07
CA ASP A 633 29.91 24.70 -1.16
C ASP A 633 31.44 24.60 -0.91
N SER A 634 31.87 24.66 0.36
CA SER A 634 33.29 24.53 0.73
C SER A 634 33.82 23.11 0.56
N VAL A 635 32.99 22.09 0.82
CA VAL A 635 33.37 20.66 0.71
C VAL A 635 33.58 20.26 -0.75
N LYS A 636 32.81 20.86 -1.67
CA LYS A 636 32.97 20.66 -3.12
C LYS A 636 34.31 21.21 -3.62
N HIS A 637 34.72 22.36 -3.09
CA HIS A 637 35.96 23.03 -3.49
C HIS A 637 37.21 22.29 -2.96
N GLU A 638 37.12 21.71 -1.76
CA GLU A 638 38.19 20.89 -1.16
C GLU A 638 38.31 19.52 -1.86
N LEU A 639 37.18 18.90 -2.25
CA LEU A 639 37.19 17.67 -3.04
C LEU A 639 37.75 17.87 -4.46
N LEU A 640 37.48 19.02 -5.10
CA LEU A 640 38.06 19.37 -6.39
C LEU A 640 39.56 19.65 -6.31
N GLN A 641 40.03 20.35 -5.28
CA GLN A 641 41.47 20.56 -5.07
C GLN A 641 42.21 19.24 -4.78
N ASN A 642 41.64 18.36 -3.97
CA ASN A 642 42.23 17.05 -3.69
C ASN A 642 42.23 16.15 -4.94
N ALA A 643 41.20 16.22 -5.79
CA ALA A 643 41.16 15.50 -7.06
C ALA A 643 42.21 16.02 -8.06
N GLU A 644 42.41 17.33 -8.17
CA GLU A 644 43.45 17.93 -9.04
C GLU A 644 44.88 17.61 -8.54
N GLN A 645 45.08 17.53 -7.22
CA GLN A 645 46.37 17.16 -6.63
C GLN A 645 46.72 15.67 -6.82
N ILE A 646 45.70 14.79 -6.88
CA ILE A 646 45.88 13.37 -7.20
C ILE A 646 46.14 13.17 -8.70
N LEU A 647 45.47 13.93 -9.57
CA LEU A 647 45.66 13.85 -11.02
C LEU A 647 46.99 14.46 -11.50
N SER A 648 47.57 15.42 -10.77
CA SER A 648 48.87 16.00 -11.10
C SER A 648 50.07 15.13 -10.67
N ASN A 649 49.90 14.25 -9.67
CA ASN A 649 50.96 13.32 -9.25
C ASN A 649 51.14 12.11 -10.19
N ASP A 650 50.14 11.78 -11.01
CA ASP A 650 50.15 10.62 -11.91
C ASP A 650 50.82 10.89 -13.28
N GLN A 651 51.29 12.12 -13.53
CA GLN A 651 52.07 12.46 -14.73
C GLN A 651 53.59 12.27 -14.58
N SER A 652 54.08 11.73 -13.46
CA SER A 652 55.52 11.57 -13.19
C SER A 652 56.05 10.12 -13.17
N GLY A 653 55.28 9.16 -13.70
CA GLY A 653 55.61 7.72 -13.64
C GLY A 653 55.72 7.00 -14.98
N LYS A 654 56.48 7.53 -15.95
CA LYS A 654 57.03 6.73 -17.06
C LYS A 654 58.55 6.60 -16.89
N GLY A 655 59.02 5.42 -16.51
CA GLY A 655 60.45 5.12 -16.50
C GLY A 655 60.76 3.74 -15.90
N SER A 656 61.06 2.80 -16.80
CA SER A 656 61.68 1.46 -16.65
C SER A 656 61.01 0.43 -15.74
#